data_AF-A0A2T5EW30-F1
#
_entry.id   AF-A0A2T5EW30-F1
#
_cell.length_a   1.000
_cell.length_b   1.000
_cell.length_c   1.000
_cell.angle_alpha   90.00
_cell.angle_beta   90.00
_cell.angle_gamma   90.00
#
_symmetry.space_group_name_H-M   'P 1'
#
loop_
_entity.id
_entity.type
_entity.pdbx_description
1 polymer ?
#
loop_
_entity_poly.entity_id
_entity_poly.type
_entity_poly.pdbx_seq_one_letter_code
_entity_poly.pdbx_strand_id
1 'polypeptide(L)'
;MSFAKKLAFIKDCYGDSVYKGTLTLFEGKGYDCKSKITKLFVVYSNILSPTLDNKVNADLISCLKLIATDLSQRYTHKTVCGTYCTFKNHILKLIKSSHIEWPPISKDLESFFNKGLSQKLYDELKDFFIPEDISSGFRHIRKKDEVFEETLRNTCSPEIADRLREHVRSYKKKVSEKVRSQLIDFLNQISGAKNDWYNHPMIIQGELVKFRGNSLDRYNRNTVYQNFYHLKKSVQVLIDHGLLPSEIDLPDNLRQSSATIRERSNNPVMSEVNLYDKTKIDEYKSAPAFLEHLQEDIQTNLTTLIKKSQEIVYEGYHTFLLGQGVVAQYDDFIERMLDKGLEGGTVTDDKYFLDSGDIWWPKQNETDFLTAKRVAYFYEHYELYLSGQEAAKNSDLKVNSKVTQYLGLTLEVASAMQAIIVEEIGINPFSLYYVLISSDGLGREFVQVTDEGSVRLRALKRRAKHAKTRTIKGSLAKLSEVEITEIDAATCLKMALEMTSRARAFSKMQNLWLCRTLQGVSVISDSAFQDNFNKLRAKLPSENKALQDATLKKIRVSKGVLIFLESKGDSIKTATYLGNEIETSLSRYIPSYLSELIYRIKIRSFQNLLLYMAISSDESPSESLNISESEFKSRLKVAFSNPGMGGDLYDGLVNPIIESGVSDERYFCVSSKNIELALNYIKDGEDPKLKGDCIAAISAIAESSVIMKKMLRSAQLAVQSSE
;
A
#
# COMPACT_ATOMS: atom_id res chain seq x y z
N MET A 1 10.92 23.62 -12.15
CA MET A 1 12.28 23.02 -12.06
C MET A 1 12.21 21.63 -11.44
N SER A 2 12.92 20.65 -12.01
CA SER A 2 13.12 19.31 -11.40
C SER A 2 13.96 19.41 -10.13
N PHE A 3 13.94 18.39 -9.27
CA PHE A 3 14.72 18.38 -8.02
C PHE A 3 16.23 18.55 -8.27
N ALA A 4 16.78 17.83 -9.26
CA ALA A 4 18.19 17.97 -9.66
C ALA A 4 18.53 19.40 -10.12
N LYS A 5 17.66 20.06 -10.90
CA LYS A 5 17.87 21.45 -11.31
C LYS A 5 17.83 22.43 -10.13
N LYS A 6 17.01 22.18 -9.10
CA LYS A 6 16.99 23.01 -7.88
C LYS A 6 18.28 22.83 -7.07
N LEU A 7 18.81 21.62 -6.99
CA LEU A 7 20.07 21.35 -6.30
C LEU A 7 21.26 22.00 -7.02
N ALA A 8 21.32 21.92 -8.35
CA ALA A 8 22.30 22.65 -9.14
C ALA A 8 22.20 24.16 -8.89
N PHE A 9 20.99 24.72 -8.92
CA PHE A 9 20.76 26.14 -8.60
C PHE A 9 21.25 26.52 -7.19
N ILE A 10 21.06 25.66 -6.19
CA ILE A 10 21.55 25.94 -4.83
C ILE A 10 23.08 26.01 -4.82
N LYS A 11 23.75 25.09 -5.52
CA LYS A 11 25.21 25.09 -5.67
C LYS A 11 25.70 26.38 -6.32
N ASP A 12 25.05 26.78 -7.42
CA ASP A 12 25.46 27.96 -8.19
C ASP A 12 25.18 29.27 -7.45
N CYS A 13 24.06 29.35 -6.71
CA CYS A 13 23.61 30.58 -6.06
C CYS A 13 24.18 30.77 -4.64
N TYR A 14 24.38 29.69 -3.88
CA TYR A 14 24.80 29.75 -2.47
C TYR A 14 26.16 29.10 -2.20
N GLY A 15 26.81 28.55 -3.23
CA GLY A 15 28.13 27.96 -3.15
C GLY A 15 28.17 26.50 -2.65
N ASP A 16 29.37 25.92 -2.74
CA ASP A 16 29.62 24.50 -2.46
C ASP A 16 29.35 24.10 -1.01
N SER A 17 29.61 24.99 -0.06
CA SER A 17 29.45 24.70 1.37
C SER A 17 27.98 24.52 1.75
N VAL A 18 27.12 25.44 1.29
CA VAL A 18 25.67 25.37 1.50
C VAL A 18 25.08 24.17 0.76
N TYR A 19 25.52 23.90 -0.46
CA TYR A 19 25.10 22.74 -1.23
C TYR A 19 25.42 21.42 -0.53
N LYS A 20 26.68 21.21 -0.13
CA LYS A 20 27.12 20.00 0.58
C LYS A 20 26.41 19.84 1.91
N GLY A 21 26.34 20.89 2.72
CA GLY A 21 25.61 20.87 3.99
C GLY A 21 24.12 20.57 3.82
N THR A 22 23.50 21.09 2.76
CA THR A 22 22.11 20.80 2.43
C THR A 22 21.92 19.31 2.09
N LEU A 23 22.83 18.71 1.32
CA LEU A 23 22.82 17.28 1.01
C LEU A 23 23.00 16.41 2.25
N THR A 24 23.96 16.74 3.12
CA THR A 24 24.17 16.02 4.38
C THR A 24 22.93 16.09 5.27
N LEU A 25 22.33 17.27 5.43
CA LEU A 25 21.10 17.46 6.20
C LEU A 25 19.84 16.87 5.53
N PHE A 26 19.96 16.35 4.31
CA PHE A 26 18.92 15.61 3.60
C PHE A 26 19.01 14.10 3.79
N GLU A 27 20.11 13.57 4.34
CA GLU A 27 20.21 12.18 4.76
C GLU A 27 19.10 11.85 5.76
N GLY A 28 18.42 10.71 5.56
CA GLY A 28 17.27 10.30 6.40
C GLY A 28 15.97 11.10 6.22
N LYS A 29 15.93 12.18 5.41
CA LYS A 29 14.67 12.93 5.16
C LYS A 29 13.85 12.35 4.00
N GLY A 30 12.52 12.45 4.09
CA GLY A 30 11.61 12.12 3.00
C GLY A 30 11.66 13.13 1.83
N TYR A 31 11.29 12.68 0.62
CA TYR A 31 11.32 13.50 -0.61
C TYR A 31 10.54 14.82 -0.48
N ASP A 32 9.37 14.78 0.15
CA ASP A 32 8.54 15.97 0.36
C ASP A 32 9.26 17.07 1.15
N CYS A 33 10.01 16.68 2.19
CA CYS A 33 10.79 17.63 2.99
C CYS A 33 11.93 18.24 2.16
N LYS A 34 12.68 17.41 1.43
CA LYS A 34 13.75 17.85 0.51
C LYS A 34 13.21 18.80 -0.56
N SER A 35 12.06 18.46 -1.15
CA SER A 35 11.43 19.25 -2.20
C SER A 35 10.92 20.60 -1.69
N LYS A 36 10.38 20.67 -0.46
CA LYS A 36 9.97 21.93 0.18
C LYS A 36 11.17 22.84 0.44
N ILE A 37 12.22 22.32 1.07
CA ILE A 37 13.43 23.10 1.40
C ILE A 37 14.08 23.64 0.13
N THR A 38 14.34 22.77 -0.85
CA THR A 38 14.96 23.19 -2.13
C THR A 38 14.10 24.17 -2.91
N LYS A 39 12.76 24.09 -2.81
CA LYS A 39 11.87 25.07 -3.43
C LYS A 39 12.04 26.46 -2.81
N LEU A 40 12.15 26.55 -1.48
CA LEU A 40 12.26 27.85 -0.79
C LEU A 40 13.61 28.52 -1.04
N PHE A 41 14.70 27.75 -1.09
CA PHE A 41 16.01 28.27 -1.52
C PHE A 41 15.97 28.90 -2.92
N VAL A 42 15.21 28.31 -3.85
CA VAL A 42 15.06 28.86 -5.20
C VAL A 42 14.14 30.09 -5.20
N VAL A 43 12.99 30.01 -4.52
CA VAL A 43 11.98 31.09 -4.54
C VAL A 43 12.54 32.38 -3.93
N TYR A 44 13.26 32.29 -2.82
CA TYR A 44 13.72 33.46 -2.06
C TYR A 44 15.21 33.77 -2.26
N SER A 45 15.83 33.27 -3.33
CA SER A 45 17.26 33.45 -3.58
C SER A 45 17.73 34.90 -3.57
N ASN A 46 16.90 35.80 -4.11
CA ASN A 46 17.25 37.21 -4.26
C ASN A 46 17.37 37.95 -2.91
N ILE A 47 16.67 37.50 -1.87
CA ILE A 47 16.78 38.06 -0.52
C ILE A 47 17.65 37.22 0.39
N LEU A 48 17.65 35.89 0.22
CA LEU A 48 18.34 34.98 1.11
C LEU A 48 19.83 34.91 0.82
N SER A 49 20.26 34.88 -0.45
CA SER A 49 21.69 34.81 -0.78
C SER A 49 22.46 36.01 -0.22
N PRO A 50 22.06 37.27 -0.49
CA PRO A 50 22.78 38.43 0.03
C PRO A 50 22.77 38.47 1.56
N THR A 51 21.68 38.03 2.19
CA THR A 51 21.58 37.95 3.66
C THR A 51 22.55 36.93 4.24
N LEU A 52 22.71 35.79 3.57
CA LEU A 52 23.66 34.75 4.00
C LEU A 52 25.12 35.17 3.79
N ASP A 53 25.38 35.98 2.76
CA ASP A 53 26.70 36.53 2.46
C ASP A 53 27.09 37.67 3.42
N ASN A 54 26.13 38.54 3.78
CA ASN A 54 26.33 39.63 4.74
C ASN A 54 26.57 39.15 6.17
N LYS A 55 26.09 37.96 6.52
CA LYS A 55 26.31 37.31 7.83
C LYS A 55 25.85 38.12 9.06
N VAL A 56 24.84 38.97 8.89
CA VAL A 56 24.28 39.82 9.96
C VAL A 56 23.03 39.17 10.58
N ASN A 57 23.02 39.01 11.91
CA ASN A 57 21.92 38.39 12.65
C ASN A 57 20.56 39.10 12.41
N ALA A 58 20.54 40.44 12.41
CA ALA A 58 19.32 41.24 12.21
C ALA A 58 18.76 41.09 10.77
N ASP A 59 19.64 41.02 9.78
CA ASP A 59 19.27 40.83 8.38
C ASP A 59 18.64 39.46 8.16
N LEU A 60 19.20 38.42 8.80
CA LEU A 60 18.63 37.06 8.73
C LEU A 60 17.24 36.98 9.35
N ILE A 61 17.01 37.63 10.50
CA ILE A 61 15.68 37.72 11.10
C ILE A 61 14.71 38.43 10.15
N SER A 62 15.11 39.55 9.57
CA SER A 62 14.27 40.35 8.67
C SER A 62 13.94 39.59 7.39
N CYS A 63 14.92 38.93 6.77
CA CYS A 63 14.74 38.06 5.61
C CYS A 63 13.78 36.90 5.92
N LEU A 64 13.95 36.22 7.06
CA LEU A 64 13.07 35.13 7.47
C LEU A 64 11.65 35.61 7.82
N LYS A 65 11.48 36.84 8.29
CA LYS A 65 10.15 37.46 8.47
C LYS A 65 9.48 37.72 7.12
N LEU A 66 10.19 38.30 6.15
CA LEU A 66 9.67 38.52 4.79
C LEU A 66 9.22 37.22 4.12
N ILE A 67 10.01 36.15 4.28
CA ILE A 67 9.64 34.80 3.82
C ILE A 67 8.35 34.31 4.52
N ALA A 68 8.22 34.51 5.83
CA ALA A 68 7.01 34.14 6.56
C ALA A 68 5.78 34.94 6.10
N THR A 69 5.94 36.24 5.84
CA THR A 69 4.92 37.13 5.31
C THR A 69 4.40 36.64 3.96
N ASP A 70 5.28 36.44 2.98
CA ASP A 70 4.88 35.99 1.65
C ASP A 70 4.23 34.60 1.67
N LEU A 71 4.76 33.67 2.48
CA LEU A 71 4.12 32.37 2.65
C LEU A 71 2.72 32.49 3.28
N SER A 72 2.52 33.42 4.23
CA SER A 72 1.24 33.64 4.91
C SER A 72 0.17 34.23 3.99
N GLN A 73 0.57 35.10 3.05
CA GLN A 73 -0.30 35.63 2.00
C GLN A 73 -0.72 34.55 0.98
N ARG A 74 0.12 33.54 0.74
CA ARG A 74 -0.09 32.54 -0.34
C ARG A 74 -0.72 31.24 0.11
N TYR A 75 -0.55 30.84 1.38
CA TYR A 75 -0.93 29.51 1.86
C TYR A 75 -1.67 29.58 3.20
N THR A 76 -2.42 28.52 3.51
CA THR A 76 -3.10 28.34 4.80
C THR A 76 -2.12 28.24 5.97
N HIS A 77 -2.51 28.68 7.17
CA HIS A 77 -1.70 28.58 8.41
C HIS A 77 -0.99 27.23 8.59
N LYS A 78 -1.74 26.12 8.52
CA LYS A 78 -1.18 24.75 8.66
C LYS A 78 -0.02 24.47 7.69
N THR A 79 -0.16 24.92 6.44
CA THR A 79 0.83 24.74 5.39
C THR A 79 2.07 25.61 5.64
N VAL A 80 1.86 26.87 6.05
CA VAL A 80 2.94 27.81 6.37
C VAL A 80 3.72 27.34 7.58
N CYS A 81 3.06 27.02 8.69
CA CYS A 81 3.71 26.56 9.91
C CYS A 81 4.63 25.35 9.64
N GLY A 82 4.14 24.33 8.94
CA GLY A 82 4.97 23.18 8.59
C GLY A 82 6.13 23.51 7.63
N THR A 83 5.88 24.33 6.60
CA THR A 83 6.86 24.61 5.55
C THR A 83 7.93 25.61 6.00
N TYR A 84 7.51 26.69 6.63
CA TYR A 84 8.38 27.74 7.17
C TYR A 84 9.25 27.22 8.31
N CYS A 85 8.68 26.56 9.32
CA CYS A 85 9.47 26.04 10.44
C CYS A 85 10.51 25.01 9.98
N THR A 86 10.16 24.16 9.00
CA THR A 86 11.11 23.20 8.42
C THR A 86 12.28 23.90 7.76
N PHE A 87 12.02 24.97 7.00
CA PHE A 87 13.04 25.74 6.29
C PHE A 87 13.91 26.55 7.24
N LYS A 88 13.27 27.26 8.18
CA LYS A 88 13.91 28.03 9.24
C LYS A 88 14.89 27.15 10.04
N ASN A 89 14.43 25.97 10.48
CA ASN A 89 15.28 25.03 11.21
C ASN A 89 16.41 24.43 10.35
N HIS A 90 16.22 24.35 9.04
CA HIS A 90 17.28 23.89 8.14
C HIS A 90 18.41 24.91 8.02
N ILE A 91 18.08 26.20 7.88
CA ILE A 91 19.06 27.29 7.89
C ILE A 91 19.85 27.31 9.21
N LEU A 92 19.16 27.19 10.35
CA LEU A 92 19.83 27.10 11.65
C LEU A 92 20.81 25.94 11.74
N LYS A 93 20.46 24.77 11.21
CA LYS A 93 21.34 23.60 11.19
C LYS A 93 22.56 23.81 10.30
N LEU A 94 22.39 24.47 9.15
CA LEU A 94 23.53 24.80 8.29
C LEU A 94 24.53 25.73 9.00
N ILE A 95 24.02 26.69 9.78
CA ILE A 95 24.86 27.58 10.62
C ILE A 95 25.54 26.79 11.74
N LYS A 96 24.77 26.02 12.54
CA LYS A 96 25.32 25.26 13.69
C LYS A 96 26.31 24.17 13.29
N SER A 97 26.19 23.62 12.09
CA SER A 97 27.12 22.62 11.54
C SER A 97 28.28 23.26 10.74
N SER A 98 28.46 24.58 10.82
CA SER A 98 29.53 25.33 10.15
C SER A 98 29.56 25.20 8.63
N HIS A 99 28.44 24.81 8.00
CA HIS A 99 28.29 24.82 6.54
C HIS A 99 27.99 26.23 6.01
N ILE A 100 27.45 27.09 6.85
CA ILE A 100 27.43 28.54 6.64
C ILE A 100 28.31 29.13 7.72
N GLU A 101 29.41 29.77 7.31
CA GLU A 101 30.25 30.52 8.23
C GLU A 101 29.42 31.71 8.76
N TRP A 102 29.20 31.73 10.06
CA TRP A 102 28.35 32.73 10.71
C TRP A 102 29.02 33.22 12.00
N PRO A 103 28.88 34.51 12.36
CA PRO A 103 29.23 35.02 13.67
C PRO A 103 28.49 34.27 14.79
N PRO A 104 28.90 34.41 16.06
CA PRO A 104 28.15 33.87 17.17
C PRO A 104 26.67 34.26 17.10
N ILE A 105 25.80 33.25 17.17
CA ILE A 105 24.35 33.44 17.13
C ILE A 105 23.96 34.32 18.33
N SER A 106 23.33 35.47 18.07
CA SER A 106 22.85 36.34 19.14
C SER A 106 21.68 35.69 19.89
N LYS A 107 21.47 36.07 21.15
CA LYS A 107 20.30 35.63 21.94
C LYS A 107 18.97 35.92 21.23
N ASP A 108 18.89 37.03 20.50
CA ASP A 108 17.70 37.41 19.74
C ASP A 108 17.46 36.48 18.55
N LEU A 109 18.51 36.10 17.83
CA LEU A 109 18.41 35.15 16.72
C LEU A 109 18.03 33.76 17.23
N GLU A 110 18.62 33.31 18.34
CA GLU A 110 18.27 32.04 18.98
C GLU A 110 16.81 32.00 19.46
N SER A 111 16.35 33.07 20.12
CA SER A 111 14.95 33.26 20.52
C SER A 111 14.00 33.23 19.31
N PHE A 112 14.39 33.88 18.20
CA PHE A 112 13.61 33.87 16.96
C PHE A 112 13.50 32.47 16.34
N PHE A 113 14.58 31.68 16.36
CA PHE A 113 14.55 30.30 15.88
C PHE A 113 13.67 29.40 16.74
N ASN A 114 13.66 29.60 18.06
CA ASN A 114 12.86 28.80 18.99
C ASN A 114 11.36 29.13 18.97
N LYS A 115 10.95 30.31 18.48
CA LYS A 115 9.53 30.69 18.33
C LYS A 115 8.88 30.05 17.10
N GLY A 116 7.79 29.31 17.31
CA GLY A 116 6.92 28.82 16.23
C GLY A 116 6.06 29.94 15.61
N LEU A 117 5.39 29.64 14.50
CA LEU A 117 4.43 30.55 13.87
C LEU A 117 3.03 30.35 14.49
N SER A 118 2.66 31.20 15.44
CA SER A 118 1.32 31.16 16.06
C SER A 118 0.23 31.57 15.05
N GLN A 119 -1.03 31.21 15.34
CA GLN A 119 -2.17 31.63 14.51
C GLN A 119 -2.28 33.17 14.46
N LYS A 120 -2.17 33.83 15.62
CA LYS A 120 -2.19 35.29 15.72
C LYS A 120 -1.12 35.96 14.85
N LEU A 121 0.13 35.48 14.93
CA LEU A 121 1.22 36.02 14.11
C LEU A 121 1.02 35.75 12.61
N TYR A 122 0.42 34.63 12.24
CA TYR A 122 0.09 34.35 10.85
C TYR A 122 -0.96 35.32 10.30
N ASP A 123 -2.00 35.61 11.07
CA ASP A 123 -3.05 36.55 10.65
C ASP A 123 -2.45 37.96 10.52
N GLU A 124 -1.60 38.39 11.46
CA GLU A 124 -0.84 39.66 11.38
C GLU A 124 0.08 39.73 10.13
N LEU A 125 0.81 38.64 9.83
CA LEU A 125 1.71 38.58 8.68
C LEU A 125 0.96 38.52 7.34
N LYS A 126 -0.25 37.96 7.31
CA LYS A 126 -1.04 37.85 6.09
C LYS A 126 -1.46 39.21 5.54
N ASP A 127 -1.69 40.18 6.43
CA ASP A 127 -2.12 41.53 6.07
C ASP A 127 -0.93 42.51 5.96
N PHE A 128 0.29 42.05 6.19
CA PHE A 128 1.49 42.89 6.16
C PHE A 128 1.94 43.17 4.73
N PHE A 129 2.31 44.42 4.43
CA PHE A 129 2.73 44.84 3.09
C PHE A 129 4.17 44.39 2.76
N ILE A 130 4.37 43.81 1.57
CA ILE A 130 5.71 43.52 1.02
C ILE A 130 5.96 44.50 -0.15
N PRO A 131 7.04 45.30 -0.10
CA PRO A 131 7.42 46.19 -1.20
C PRO A 131 7.55 45.47 -2.56
N GLU A 132 7.15 46.15 -3.63
CA GLU A 132 7.05 45.56 -4.98
C GLU A 132 8.41 45.21 -5.59
N ASP A 133 9.43 46.03 -5.31
CA ASP A 133 10.84 45.81 -5.64
C ASP A 133 11.38 44.51 -4.99
N ILE A 134 10.94 44.19 -3.78
CA ILE A 134 11.32 42.95 -3.08
C ILE A 134 10.51 41.77 -3.61
N SER A 135 9.18 41.91 -3.71
CA SER A 135 8.29 40.82 -4.10
C SER A 135 8.44 40.38 -5.56
N SER A 136 8.77 41.31 -6.47
CA SER A 136 9.11 41.00 -7.87
C SER A 136 10.38 40.16 -8.01
N GLY A 137 11.27 40.21 -7.02
CA GLY A 137 12.46 39.36 -6.94
C GLY A 137 12.18 37.90 -6.52
N PHE A 138 10.96 37.58 -6.07
CA PHE A 138 10.63 36.21 -5.66
C PHE A 138 10.35 35.31 -6.86
N ARG A 139 11.08 34.19 -6.97
CA ARG A 139 10.97 33.23 -8.08
C ARG A 139 9.83 32.23 -7.86
N HIS A 140 8.60 32.72 -7.66
CA HIS A 140 7.45 31.85 -7.48
C HIS A 140 7.21 30.96 -8.69
N ILE A 141 6.86 29.70 -8.42
CA ILE A 141 6.26 28.84 -9.43
C ILE A 141 4.85 29.40 -9.66
N ARG A 142 4.62 30.03 -10.81
CA ARG A 142 3.30 30.54 -11.23
C ARG A 142 2.24 29.46 -11.04
N LYS A 143 1.06 29.81 -10.50
CA LYS A 143 -0.01 28.83 -10.31
C LYS A 143 -0.42 28.29 -11.68
N LYS A 144 -0.74 27.01 -11.78
CA LYS A 144 -1.15 26.38 -13.06
C LYS A 144 -2.32 27.11 -13.72
N ASP A 145 -3.20 27.72 -12.92
CA ASP A 145 -4.33 28.49 -13.42
C ASP A 145 -3.90 29.84 -14.00
N GLU A 146 -2.92 30.52 -13.38
CA GLU A 146 -2.34 31.75 -13.92
C GLU A 146 -1.62 31.49 -15.26
N VAL A 147 -0.83 30.41 -15.32
CA VAL A 147 -0.15 29.99 -16.55
C VAL A 147 -1.17 29.63 -17.63
N PHE A 148 -2.27 28.97 -17.27
CA PHE A 148 -3.32 28.63 -18.22
C PHE A 148 -3.98 29.88 -18.82
N GLU A 149 -4.38 30.86 -17.98
CA GLU A 149 -5.00 32.10 -18.46
C GLU A 149 -4.03 32.97 -19.29
N GLU A 150 -2.74 32.97 -18.94
CA GLU A 150 -1.69 33.61 -19.73
C GLU A 150 -1.52 32.92 -21.09
N THR A 151 -1.43 31.59 -21.14
CA THR A 151 -1.35 30.85 -22.40
C THR A 151 -2.58 31.11 -23.26
N LEU A 152 -3.80 31.08 -22.70
CA LEU A 152 -5.01 31.39 -23.47
C LEU A 152 -4.96 32.79 -24.09
N ARG A 153 -4.59 33.82 -23.31
CA ARG A 153 -4.44 35.19 -23.82
C ARG A 153 -3.40 35.31 -24.94
N ASN A 154 -2.30 34.58 -24.84
CA ASN A 154 -1.18 34.73 -25.76
C ASN A 154 -1.33 33.87 -27.03
N THR A 155 -2.20 32.86 -27.01
CA THR A 155 -2.24 31.83 -28.08
C THR A 155 -3.60 31.68 -28.75
N CYS A 156 -4.68 32.26 -28.21
CA CYS A 156 -6.05 32.06 -28.69
C CYS A 156 -6.74 33.41 -28.95
N SER A 157 -7.79 33.41 -29.79
CA SER A 157 -8.76 34.51 -29.82
C SER A 157 -9.57 34.54 -28.52
N PRO A 158 -10.18 35.69 -28.15
CA PRO A 158 -11.01 35.79 -26.94
C PRO A 158 -12.12 34.72 -26.88
N GLU A 159 -12.79 34.45 -28.01
CA GLU A 159 -13.90 33.51 -28.10
C GLU A 159 -13.44 32.06 -27.88
N ILE A 160 -12.29 31.69 -28.46
CA ILE A 160 -11.67 30.38 -28.26
C ILE A 160 -11.20 30.21 -26.81
N ALA A 161 -10.57 31.25 -26.25
CA ALA A 161 -10.09 31.27 -24.88
C ALA A 161 -11.24 31.05 -23.89
N ASP A 162 -12.35 31.76 -24.06
CA ASP A 162 -13.54 31.64 -23.22
C ASP A 162 -14.13 30.23 -23.30
N ARG A 163 -14.25 29.66 -24.49
CA ARG A 163 -14.81 28.33 -24.67
C ARG A 163 -13.93 27.23 -24.05
N LEU A 164 -12.62 27.31 -24.22
CA LEU A 164 -11.69 26.36 -23.59
C LEU A 164 -11.73 26.48 -22.06
N ARG A 165 -11.88 27.69 -21.52
CA ARG A 165 -12.00 27.93 -20.08
C ARG A 165 -13.25 27.25 -19.50
N GLU A 166 -14.38 27.40 -20.15
CA GLU A 166 -15.63 26.74 -19.77
C GLU A 166 -15.52 25.21 -19.86
N HIS A 167 -14.95 24.70 -20.96
CA HIS A 167 -14.75 23.27 -21.15
C HIS A 167 -13.92 22.67 -20.01
N VAL A 168 -12.82 23.31 -19.63
CA VAL A 168 -11.96 22.88 -18.51
C VAL A 168 -12.71 22.90 -17.18
N ARG A 169 -13.54 23.92 -16.93
CA ARG A 169 -14.32 24.07 -15.70
C ARG A 169 -15.42 23.01 -15.54
N SER A 170 -15.87 22.40 -16.64
CA SER A 170 -16.87 21.32 -16.60
C SER A 170 -16.36 20.02 -15.95
N TYR A 171 -15.03 19.84 -15.85
CA TYR A 171 -14.43 18.64 -15.27
C TYR A 171 -14.23 18.74 -13.75
N LYS A 172 -14.26 17.59 -13.07
CA LYS A 172 -13.85 17.49 -11.65
C LYS A 172 -12.40 17.96 -11.46
N LYS A 173 -12.09 18.58 -10.31
CA LYS A 173 -10.78 19.22 -9.98
C LYS A 173 -9.53 18.45 -10.45
N LYS A 174 -9.45 17.14 -10.19
CA LYS A 174 -8.28 16.32 -10.59
C LYS A 174 -8.13 16.18 -12.11
N VAL A 175 -9.25 16.09 -12.83
CA VAL A 175 -9.27 15.97 -14.30
C VAL A 175 -9.02 17.34 -14.91
N SER A 176 -9.63 18.41 -14.38
CA SER A 176 -9.42 19.77 -14.89
C SER A 176 -7.95 20.20 -14.86
N GLU A 177 -7.22 19.89 -13.78
CA GLU A 177 -5.77 20.16 -13.70
C GLU A 177 -4.95 19.45 -14.78
N LYS A 178 -5.37 18.23 -15.14
CA LYS A 178 -4.73 17.44 -16.19
C LYS A 178 -5.03 18.02 -17.57
N VAL A 179 -6.29 18.35 -17.84
CA VAL A 179 -6.73 18.97 -19.09
C VAL A 179 -6.02 20.32 -19.30
N ARG A 180 -5.93 21.17 -18.26
CA ARG A 180 -5.17 22.44 -18.32
C ARG A 180 -3.74 22.23 -18.78
N SER A 181 -3.03 21.29 -18.13
CA SER A 181 -1.64 21.01 -18.49
C SER A 181 -1.48 20.60 -19.95
N GLN A 182 -2.36 19.73 -20.45
CA GLN A 182 -2.29 19.28 -21.85
C GLN A 182 -2.64 20.40 -22.84
N LEU A 183 -3.62 21.25 -22.50
CA LEU A 183 -3.95 22.42 -23.31
C LEU A 183 -2.81 23.44 -23.32
N ILE A 184 -2.17 23.72 -22.18
CA ILE A 184 -1.00 24.62 -22.14
C ILE A 184 0.10 24.10 -23.08
N ASP A 185 0.45 22.82 -22.97
CA ASP A 185 1.51 22.22 -23.78
C ASP A 185 1.16 22.27 -25.28
N PHE A 186 -0.07 21.92 -25.64
CA PHE A 186 -0.53 21.93 -27.03
C PHE A 186 -0.65 23.34 -27.60
N LEU A 187 -1.24 24.28 -26.86
CA LEU A 187 -1.45 25.66 -27.32
C LEU A 187 -0.13 26.38 -27.57
N ASN A 188 0.87 26.20 -26.68
CA ASN A 188 2.21 26.74 -26.92
C ASN A 188 2.89 26.08 -28.13
N GLN A 189 2.67 24.78 -28.35
CA GLN A 189 3.22 24.07 -29.52
C GLN A 189 2.61 24.61 -30.83
N ILE A 190 1.28 24.68 -30.91
CA ILE A 190 0.58 25.09 -32.14
C ILE A 190 0.75 26.58 -32.42
N SER A 191 0.73 27.44 -31.39
CA SER A 191 1.01 28.86 -31.57
C SER A 191 2.44 29.12 -32.01
N GLY A 192 3.40 28.33 -31.50
CA GLY A 192 4.79 28.37 -31.94
C GLY A 192 4.97 27.97 -33.41
N ALA A 193 4.10 27.12 -33.96
CA ALA A 193 4.07 26.79 -35.38
C ALA A 193 3.37 27.89 -36.22
N LYS A 194 2.25 28.44 -35.72
CA LYS A 194 1.48 29.51 -36.38
C LYS A 194 0.65 30.28 -35.35
N ASN A 195 0.85 31.60 -35.24
CA ASN A 195 0.14 32.41 -34.23
C ASN A 195 -1.39 32.44 -34.42
N ASP A 196 -1.87 32.47 -35.67
CA ASP A 196 -3.28 32.46 -36.05
C ASP A 196 -3.79 31.06 -36.41
N TRP A 197 -3.24 30.02 -35.77
CA TRP A 197 -3.47 28.60 -36.07
C TRP A 197 -4.94 28.20 -36.21
N TYR A 198 -5.86 28.88 -35.52
CA TYR A 198 -7.29 28.61 -35.54
C TYR A 198 -7.94 28.82 -36.92
N ASN A 199 -7.27 29.54 -37.82
CA ASN A 199 -7.68 29.71 -39.22
C ASN A 199 -7.09 28.67 -40.18
N HIS A 200 -6.26 27.74 -39.69
CA HIS A 200 -5.47 26.84 -40.53
C HIS A 200 -5.75 25.36 -40.19
N PRO A 201 -6.81 24.74 -40.75
CA PRO A 201 -7.20 23.35 -40.50
C PRO A 201 -6.05 22.34 -40.58
N MET A 202 -5.20 22.44 -41.62
CA MET A 202 -4.08 21.52 -41.84
C MET A 202 -2.99 21.63 -40.76
N ILE A 203 -2.78 22.83 -40.20
CA ILE A 203 -1.85 23.04 -39.10
C ILE A 203 -2.38 22.38 -37.82
N ILE A 204 -3.69 22.53 -37.54
CA ILE A 204 -4.33 21.88 -36.39
C ILE A 204 -4.17 20.37 -36.46
N GLN A 205 -4.46 19.77 -37.61
CA GLN A 205 -4.32 18.32 -37.82
C GLN A 205 -2.88 17.86 -37.64
N GLY A 206 -1.93 18.53 -38.30
CA GLY A 206 -0.51 18.21 -38.22
C GLY A 206 0.04 18.30 -36.80
N GLU A 207 -0.27 19.39 -36.08
CA GLU A 207 0.21 19.60 -34.72
C GLU A 207 -0.45 18.66 -33.70
N LEU A 208 -1.70 18.23 -33.91
CA LEU A 208 -2.33 17.17 -33.11
C LEU A 208 -1.58 15.84 -33.26
N VAL A 209 -1.22 15.46 -34.49
CA VAL A 209 -0.44 14.22 -34.73
C VAL A 209 0.95 14.30 -34.10
N LYS A 210 1.65 15.44 -34.25
CA LYS A 210 2.96 15.67 -33.61
C LYS A 210 2.87 15.64 -32.09
N PHE A 211 1.86 16.31 -31.51
CA PHE A 211 1.65 16.30 -30.05
C PHE A 211 1.47 14.87 -29.53
N ARG A 212 0.66 14.06 -30.21
CA ARG A 212 0.46 12.64 -29.89
C ARG A 212 1.76 11.84 -30.00
N GLY A 213 2.55 12.04 -31.05
CA GLY A 213 3.84 11.40 -31.27
C GLY A 213 4.85 11.75 -30.17
N ASN A 214 5.11 13.04 -29.96
CA ASN A 214 6.04 13.56 -28.96
C ASN A 214 5.65 13.17 -27.52
N SER A 215 4.36 12.92 -27.27
CA SER A 215 3.87 12.46 -25.98
C SER A 215 4.29 11.02 -25.66
N LEU A 216 4.51 10.17 -26.67
CA LEU A 216 4.95 8.78 -26.48
C LEU A 216 6.38 8.67 -25.96
N ASP A 217 7.24 9.65 -26.26
CA ASP A 217 8.60 9.71 -25.71
C ASP A 217 8.62 9.99 -24.21
N ARG A 218 7.57 10.63 -23.70
CA ARG A 218 7.51 11.12 -22.31
C ARG A 218 6.60 10.27 -21.41
N TYR A 219 5.61 9.59 -21.99
CA TYR A 219 4.57 8.90 -21.23
C TYR A 219 4.23 7.54 -21.82
N ASN A 220 3.79 6.62 -20.97
CA ASN A 220 3.27 5.34 -21.44
C ASN A 220 2.01 5.52 -22.31
N ARG A 221 1.79 4.58 -23.23
CA ARG A 221 0.70 4.59 -24.23
C ARG A 221 -0.68 4.88 -23.64
N ASN A 222 -1.01 4.33 -22.47
CA ASN A 222 -2.31 4.55 -21.81
C ASN A 222 -2.47 5.99 -21.32
N THR A 223 -1.38 6.58 -20.81
CA THR A 223 -1.37 7.98 -20.39
C THR A 223 -1.48 8.89 -21.59
N VAL A 224 -0.74 8.62 -22.66
CA VAL A 224 -0.85 9.35 -23.94
C VAL A 224 -2.26 9.25 -24.51
N TYR A 225 -2.86 8.05 -24.52
CA TYR A 225 -4.23 7.84 -24.96
C TYR A 225 -5.21 8.77 -24.22
N GLN A 226 -5.14 8.79 -22.88
CA GLN A 226 -6.02 9.62 -22.07
C GLN A 226 -5.73 11.13 -22.26
N ASN A 227 -4.47 11.52 -22.37
CA ASN A 227 -4.08 12.90 -22.62
C ASN A 227 -4.60 13.40 -23.95
N PHE A 228 -4.38 12.61 -25.00
CA PHE A 228 -4.81 12.91 -26.35
C PHE A 228 -6.34 12.88 -26.48
N TYR A 229 -7.02 11.98 -25.76
CA TYR A 229 -8.49 11.94 -25.70
C TYR A 229 -9.06 13.26 -25.20
N HIS A 230 -8.53 13.79 -24.09
CA HIS A 230 -9.00 15.06 -23.55
C HIS A 230 -8.66 16.23 -24.48
N LEU A 231 -7.48 16.25 -25.08
CA LEU A 231 -7.11 17.28 -26.04
C LEU A 231 -8.02 17.27 -27.28
N LYS A 232 -8.25 16.09 -27.87
CA LYS A 232 -9.17 15.90 -29.00
C LYS A 232 -10.57 16.38 -28.66
N LYS A 233 -11.07 16.11 -27.44
CA LYS A 233 -12.38 16.61 -26.97
C LYS A 233 -12.41 18.13 -26.85
N SER A 234 -11.34 18.77 -26.38
CA SER A 234 -11.25 20.23 -26.33
C SER A 234 -11.32 20.84 -27.73
N VAL A 235 -10.62 20.29 -28.72
CA VAL A 235 -10.67 20.76 -30.11
C VAL A 235 -12.04 20.49 -30.74
N GLN A 236 -12.62 19.31 -30.50
CA GLN A 236 -13.97 18.98 -30.96
C GLN A 236 -15.00 19.98 -30.45
N VAL A 237 -14.91 20.41 -29.18
CA VAL A 237 -15.83 21.42 -28.63
C VAL A 237 -15.72 22.75 -29.37
N LEU A 238 -14.52 23.14 -29.83
CA LEU A 238 -14.37 24.35 -30.63
C LEU A 238 -15.01 24.20 -32.02
N ILE A 239 -14.88 23.04 -32.66
CA ILE A 239 -15.55 22.72 -33.94
C ILE A 239 -17.08 22.73 -33.76
N ASP A 240 -17.59 22.04 -32.74
CA ASP A 240 -19.03 21.92 -32.47
C ASP A 240 -19.71 23.27 -32.21
N HIS A 241 -18.96 24.28 -31.75
CA HIS A 241 -19.46 25.63 -31.49
C HIS A 241 -19.12 26.61 -32.62
N GLY A 242 -18.64 26.13 -33.77
CA GLY A 242 -18.32 26.97 -34.93
C GLY A 242 -17.11 27.88 -34.76
N LEU A 243 -16.29 27.66 -33.72
CA LEU A 243 -15.06 28.44 -33.47
C LEU A 243 -13.85 27.91 -34.24
N LEU A 244 -13.97 26.70 -34.82
CA LEU A 244 -13.02 26.13 -35.76
C LEU A 244 -13.78 25.55 -36.97
N PRO A 245 -13.14 25.49 -38.16
CA PRO A 245 -13.76 24.92 -39.36
C PRO A 245 -14.21 23.45 -39.17
N SER A 246 -15.40 23.12 -39.66
CA SER A 246 -15.98 21.77 -39.59
C SER A 246 -15.26 20.73 -40.46
N GLU A 247 -14.44 21.19 -41.40
CA GLU A 247 -13.60 20.38 -42.29
C GLU A 247 -12.33 19.84 -41.62
N ILE A 248 -12.08 20.19 -40.35
CA ILE A 248 -10.96 19.63 -39.60
C ILE A 248 -11.24 18.15 -39.30
N ASP A 249 -10.54 17.27 -40.01
CA ASP A 249 -10.48 15.85 -39.66
C ASP A 249 -9.61 15.62 -38.42
N LEU A 250 -10.24 15.27 -37.30
CA LEU A 250 -9.51 15.03 -36.06
C LEU A 250 -8.87 13.64 -36.09
N PRO A 251 -7.54 13.54 -36.02
CA PRO A 251 -6.84 12.27 -36.11
C PRO A 251 -7.35 11.26 -35.07
N ASP A 252 -7.34 9.99 -35.46
CA ASP A 252 -7.70 8.90 -34.55
C ASP A 252 -6.85 8.90 -33.29
N ASN A 253 -7.41 8.43 -32.19
CA ASN A 253 -6.59 8.18 -31.01
C ASN A 253 -5.80 6.88 -31.21
N LEU A 254 -4.76 6.67 -30.39
CA LEU A 254 -4.07 5.40 -30.32
C LEU A 254 -5.09 4.29 -30.06
N ARG A 255 -4.98 3.15 -30.76
CA ARG A 255 -5.80 1.96 -30.41
C ARG A 255 -5.61 1.66 -28.93
N GLN A 256 -6.72 1.52 -28.20
CA GLN A 256 -6.68 1.02 -26.83
C GLN A 256 -5.97 -0.33 -26.87
N SER A 257 -4.94 -0.48 -26.04
CA SER A 257 -4.26 -1.77 -25.94
C SER A 257 -5.25 -2.76 -25.31
N SER A 258 -5.83 -3.65 -26.12
CA SER A 258 -6.69 -4.74 -25.66
C SER A 258 -5.93 -5.65 -24.69
N ALA A 259 -4.66 -5.90 -25.00
CA ALA A 259 -3.68 -6.36 -24.03
C ALA A 259 -3.23 -5.17 -23.18
N THR A 260 -3.89 -4.92 -22.04
CA THR A 260 -3.31 -4.09 -20.98
C THR A 260 -2.20 -4.86 -20.27
N ILE A 261 -1.23 -5.39 -21.02
CA ILE A 261 0.10 -5.65 -20.48
C ILE A 261 0.67 -4.26 -20.25
N ARG A 262 0.36 -3.68 -19.09
CA ARG A 262 1.12 -2.52 -18.62
C ARG A 262 2.55 -3.03 -18.56
N GLU A 263 3.40 -2.61 -19.49
CA GLU A 263 4.84 -2.63 -19.26
C GLU A 263 5.06 -1.95 -17.91
N ARG A 264 5.39 -2.75 -16.90
CA ARG A 264 5.58 -2.26 -15.56
C ARG A 264 6.97 -1.67 -15.55
N SER A 265 7.07 -0.36 -15.33
CA SER A 265 8.36 0.34 -15.21
C SER A 265 9.23 -0.22 -14.08
N ASN A 266 8.63 -0.90 -13.10
CA ASN A 266 9.31 -1.40 -11.90
C ASN A 266 8.97 -2.88 -11.68
N ASN A 267 9.94 -3.66 -11.20
CA ASN A 267 9.75 -5.05 -10.81
C ASN A 267 8.62 -5.16 -9.78
N PRO A 268 7.51 -5.88 -10.08
CA PRO A 268 6.39 -5.97 -9.17
C PRO A 268 6.54 -7.03 -8.08
N VAL A 269 7.62 -7.80 -8.13
CA VAL A 269 7.97 -8.84 -7.17
C VAL A 269 9.18 -8.37 -6.35
N MET A 270 9.31 -8.91 -5.15
CA MET A 270 10.47 -8.74 -4.27
C MET A 270 11.52 -9.77 -4.68
N SER A 271 12.16 -9.51 -5.82
CA SER A 271 13.24 -10.33 -6.37
C SER A 271 14.27 -9.40 -7.01
N GLU A 272 15.53 -9.82 -6.99
CA GLU A 272 16.60 -9.15 -7.73
C GLU A 272 16.41 -9.31 -9.25
N VAL A 273 15.80 -10.42 -9.64
CA VAL A 273 15.40 -10.72 -11.02
C VAL A 273 14.18 -9.89 -11.37
N ASN A 274 14.34 -8.98 -12.33
CA ASN A 274 13.19 -8.27 -12.89
C ASN A 274 12.41 -9.20 -13.83
N LEU A 275 11.24 -9.62 -13.35
CA LEU A 275 10.31 -10.49 -14.07
C LEU A 275 9.72 -9.92 -15.36
N TYR A 276 10.17 -8.76 -15.82
CA TYR A 276 9.72 -8.15 -17.07
C TYR A 276 10.90 -7.71 -17.94
N ASP A 277 12.13 -7.95 -17.48
CA ASP A 277 13.35 -7.68 -18.21
C ASP A 277 13.83 -8.96 -18.91
N LYS A 278 13.59 -9.01 -20.22
CA LYS A 278 13.97 -10.17 -21.05
C LYS A 278 15.48 -10.24 -21.30
N THR A 279 16.24 -9.17 -21.08
CA THR A 279 17.68 -9.12 -21.39
C THR A 279 18.53 -9.89 -20.37
N LYS A 280 18.00 -10.12 -19.15
CA LYS A 280 18.68 -10.86 -18.09
C LYS A 280 18.46 -12.37 -18.14
N ILE A 281 17.71 -12.86 -19.14
CA ILE A 281 17.41 -14.29 -19.28
C ILE A 281 18.66 -15.06 -19.72
N ASP A 282 19.52 -14.44 -20.53
CA ASP A 282 20.75 -15.05 -21.06
C ASP A 282 21.80 -15.34 -19.97
N GLU A 283 21.64 -14.78 -18.76
CA GLU A 283 22.50 -15.02 -17.60
C GLU A 283 22.29 -16.43 -17.00
N TYR A 284 21.20 -17.13 -17.35
CA TYR A 284 20.85 -18.43 -16.77
C TYR A 284 21.15 -19.59 -17.72
N LYS A 285 21.87 -20.60 -17.20
CA LYS A 285 22.27 -21.81 -17.96
C LYS A 285 21.09 -22.63 -18.50
N SER A 286 19.95 -22.64 -17.80
CA SER A 286 18.75 -23.40 -18.20
C SER A 286 17.46 -22.82 -17.60
N ALA A 287 16.32 -23.09 -18.24
CA ALA A 287 15.00 -22.67 -17.76
C ALA A 287 14.64 -23.21 -16.36
N PRO A 288 14.91 -24.47 -15.99
CA PRO A 288 14.69 -24.96 -14.63
C PRO A 288 15.51 -24.20 -13.58
N ALA A 289 16.81 -23.98 -13.85
CA ALA A 289 17.69 -23.26 -12.93
C ALA A 289 17.23 -21.81 -12.69
N PHE A 290 16.72 -21.15 -13.75
CA PHE A 290 16.09 -19.84 -13.62
C PHE A 290 14.86 -19.86 -12.71
N LEU A 291 13.95 -20.82 -12.90
CA LEU A 291 12.72 -20.93 -12.11
C LEU A 291 13.01 -21.26 -10.64
N GLU A 292 13.97 -22.15 -10.38
CA GLU A 292 14.41 -22.50 -9.02
C GLU A 292 15.03 -21.30 -8.32
N HIS A 293 15.98 -20.62 -8.97
CA HIS A 293 16.59 -19.41 -8.41
C HIS A 293 15.56 -18.32 -8.12
N LEU A 294 14.63 -18.08 -9.04
CA LEU A 294 13.55 -17.12 -8.83
C LEU A 294 12.64 -17.51 -7.65
N GLN A 295 12.30 -18.79 -7.54
CA GLN A 295 11.49 -19.31 -6.44
C GLN A 295 12.20 -19.10 -5.10
N GLU A 296 13.48 -19.46 -5.02
CA GLU A 296 14.32 -19.32 -3.82
C GLU A 296 14.51 -17.86 -3.40
N ASP A 297 14.78 -16.96 -4.35
CA ASP A 297 14.95 -15.53 -4.10
C ASP A 297 13.66 -14.92 -3.53
N ILE A 298 12.51 -15.19 -4.18
CA ILE A 298 11.20 -14.71 -3.70
C ILE A 298 10.90 -15.28 -2.30
N GLN A 299 11.09 -16.58 -2.09
CA GLN A 299 10.83 -17.25 -0.82
C GLN A 299 11.70 -16.68 0.30
N THR A 300 13.00 -16.47 0.03
CA THR A 300 13.96 -15.93 1.00
C THR A 300 13.61 -14.50 1.39
N ASN A 301 13.25 -13.66 0.41
CA ASN A 301 12.86 -12.28 0.66
C ASN A 301 11.55 -12.19 1.44
N LEU A 302 10.55 -13.00 1.09
CA LEU A 302 9.30 -13.08 1.85
C LEU A 302 9.56 -13.54 3.28
N THR A 303 10.30 -14.64 3.46
CA THR A 303 10.60 -15.20 4.79
C THR A 303 11.33 -14.18 5.67
N THR A 304 12.32 -13.48 5.13
CA THR A 304 13.08 -12.46 5.85
C THR A 304 12.18 -11.33 6.34
N LEU A 305 11.30 -10.83 5.47
CA LEU A 305 10.36 -9.76 5.80
C LEU A 305 9.32 -10.21 6.82
N ILE A 306 8.79 -11.43 6.67
CA ILE A 306 7.77 -11.99 7.56
C ILE A 306 8.34 -12.28 8.93
N LYS A 307 9.52 -12.88 9.05
CA LYS A 307 10.20 -13.06 10.34
C LYS A 307 10.37 -11.74 11.08
N LYS A 308 10.84 -10.69 10.38
CA LYS A 308 10.98 -9.38 11.02
C LYS A 308 9.64 -8.77 11.44
N SER A 309 8.58 -9.04 10.68
CA SER A 309 7.23 -8.60 11.01
C SER A 309 6.69 -9.35 12.23
N GLN A 310 6.92 -10.67 12.31
CA GLN A 310 6.55 -11.51 13.44
C GLN A 310 7.24 -11.06 14.72
N GLU A 311 8.53 -10.72 14.67
CA GLU A 311 9.27 -10.12 15.80
C GLU A 311 8.61 -8.85 16.33
N ILE A 312 8.27 -7.91 15.44
CA ILE A 312 7.64 -6.65 15.83
C ILE A 312 6.25 -6.90 16.45
N VAL A 313 5.48 -7.84 15.90
CA VAL A 313 4.16 -8.19 16.44
C VAL A 313 4.29 -8.85 17.80
N TYR A 314 5.18 -9.83 17.93
CA TYR A 314 5.45 -10.55 19.17
C TYR A 314 5.86 -9.59 20.29
N GLU A 315 6.90 -8.78 20.07
CA GLU A 315 7.39 -7.80 21.05
C GLU A 315 6.31 -6.80 21.44
N GLY A 316 5.59 -6.26 20.45
CA GLY A 316 4.54 -5.28 20.68
C GLY A 316 3.36 -5.84 21.46
N TYR A 317 2.95 -7.08 21.16
CA TYR A 317 1.85 -7.73 21.86
C TYR A 317 2.23 -8.13 23.30
N HIS A 318 3.43 -8.67 23.51
CA HIS A 318 3.92 -8.99 24.85
C HIS A 318 4.08 -7.74 25.71
N THR A 319 4.55 -6.63 25.13
CA THR A 319 4.59 -5.34 25.84
C THR A 319 3.19 -4.87 26.25
N PHE A 320 2.19 -5.05 25.38
CA PHE A 320 0.80 -4.74 25.69
C PHE A 320 0.26 -5.59 26.86
N LEU A 321 0.55 -6.89 26.89
CA LEU A 321 0.12 -7.79 27.98
C LEU A 321 0.72 -7.40 29.34
N LEU A 322 1.95 -6.88 29.36
CA LEU A 322 2.60 -6.40 30.58
C LEU A 322 1.90 -5.18 31.20
N GLY A 323 1.04 -4.47 30.45
CA GLY A 323 0.35 -3.28 30.94
C GLY A 323 -0.45 -3.51 32.23
N GLN A 324 -1.11 -4.66 32.37
CA GLN A 324 -1.84 -5.01 33.60
C GLN A 324 -0.91 -5.29 34.79
N GLY A 325 0.21 -5.97 34.55
CA GLY A 325 1.20 -6.23 35.60
C GLY A 325 1.85 -4.94 36.12
N VAL A 326 2.08 -3.97 35.24
CA VAL A 326 2.58 -2.64 35.62
C VAL A 326 1.59 -1.90 36.53
N VAL A 327 0.29 -2.03 36.30
CA VAL A 327 -0.73 -1.37 37.14
C VAL A 327 -0.72 -1.96 38.53
N ALA A 328 -0.84 -3.29 38.64
CA ALA A 328 -0.88 -4.00 39.92
C ALA A 328 0.33 -3.72 40.83
N GLN A 329 1.51 -3.48 40.23
CA GLN A 329 2.72 -3.14 40.99
C GLN A 329 2.74 -1.69 41.52
N TYR A 330 1.91 -0.81 40.95
CA TYR A 330 1.86 0.62 41.26
C TYR A 330 0.48 1.05 41.80
N ASP A 331 -0.34 0.10 42.26
CA ASP A 331 -1.66 0.36 42.86
C ASP A 331 -1.58 1.37 44.02
N ASP A 332 -0.60 1.20 44.93
CA ASP A 332 -0.30 2.15 46.02
C ASP A 332 0.01 3.58 45.54
N PHE A 333 0.64 3.72 44.37
CA PHE A 333 0.93 5.03 43.79
C PHE A 333 -0.32 5.65 43.17
N ILE A 334 -1.16 4.83 42.52
CA ILE A 334 -2.45 5.23 41.97
C ILE A 334 -3.36 5.75 43.10
N GLU A 335 -3.51 4.99 44.19
CA GLU A 335 -4.36 5.37 45.33
C GLU A 335 -3.92 6.71 45.94
N ARG A 336 -2.62 6.91 46.15
CA ARG A 336 -2.09 8.18 46.68
C ARG A 336 -2.28 9.38 45.76
N MET A 337 -2.29 9.17 44.45
CA MET A 337 -2.57 10.22 43.45
C MET A 337 -4.07 10.58 43.41
N LEU A 338 -4.94 9.58 43.56
CA LEU A 338 -6.39 9.75 43.58
C LEU A 338 -6.89 10.44 44.87
N ASP A 339 -6.35 10.05 46.04
CA ASP A 339 -6.78 10.56 47.35
C ASP A 339 -6.37 12.03 47.62
N LYS A 340 -5.27 12.49 47.03
CA LYS A 340 -4.72 13.82 47.36
C LYS A 340 -5.07 14.94 46.39
N GLY A 341 -5.74 14.65 45.27
CA GLY A 341 -6.00 15.67 44.24
C GLY A 341 -4.73 16.43 43.82
N LEU A 342 -3.56 15.78 43.90
CA LEU A 342 -2.26 16.42 43.69
C LEU A 342 -2.03 16.62 42.19
N GLU A 343 -2.57 17.74 41.69
CA GLU A 343 -2.11 18.34 40.45
C GLU A 343 -0.69 18.88 40.65
N GLY A 344 0.32 18.03 40.37
CA GLY A 344 1.72 18.46 40.26
C GLY A 344 2.55 18.27 41.53
N GLY A 345 2.82 17.02 41.91
CA GLY A 345 3.94 16.73 42.80
C GLY A 345 5.27 16.75 42.02
N THR A 346 6.19 17.62 42.42
CA THR A 346 7.59 17.57 41.98
C THR A 346 8.25 16.26 42.41
N VAL A 347 9.18 15.76 41.59
CA VAL A 347 9.99 14.51 41.72
C VAL A 347 10.71 14.32 43.08
N THR A 348 10.57 15.25 44.03
CA THR A 348 11.31 15.30 45.29
C THR A 348 10.80 14.38 46.40
N ASP A 349 9.58 13.84 46.31
CA ASP A 349 9.03 12.93 47.34
C ASP A 349 9.38 11.43 47.13
N ASP A 350 10.14 11.10 46.07
CA ASP A 350 10.44 9.73 45.62
C ASP A 350 11.43 8.94 46.52
N LYS A 351 11.87 9.47 47.67
CA LYS A 351 12.74 8.73 48.61
C LYS A 351 12.03 7.64 49.42
N TYR A 352 10.70 7.62 49.45
CA TYR A 352 9.93 6.71 50.30
C TYR A 352 9.46 5.40 49.63
N PHE A 353 9.69 5.21 48.32
CA PHE A 353 9.29 3.98 47.60
C PHE A 353 10.44 2.98 47.38
N LEU A 354 11.63 3.26 47.90
CA LEU A 354 12.84 2.45 47.66
C LEU A 354 12.99 1.23 48.60
N ASP A 355 12.15 1.09 49.63
CA ASP A 355 12.40 0.16 50.75
C ASP A 355 11.45 -1.06 50.84
N SER A 356 10.48 -1.22 49.93
CA SER A 356 9.63 -2.42 49.88
C SER A 356 10.25 -3.48 48.97
N GLY A 357 10.75 -4.56 49.57
CA GLY A 357 11.64 -5.57 48.99
C GLY A 357 11.12 -6.46 47.85
N ASP A 358 9.89 -6.30 47.36
CA ASP A 358 9.28 -7.25 46.42
C ASP A 358 8.84 -6.62 45.08
N ILE A 359 9.73 -5.84 44.43
CA ILE A 359 9.46 -5.24 43.12
C ILE A 359 10.18 -6.02 42.00
N TRP A 360 9.42 -6.77 41.19
CA TRP A 360 9.90 -7.57 40.06
C TRP A 360 9.56 -6.89 38.71
N TRP A 361 10.20 -5.74 38.43
CA TRP A 361 10.31 -5.13 37.08
C TRP A 361 11.56 -4.21 37.07
N PRO A 362 12.31 -4.06 35.95
CA PRO A 362 13.73 -3.78 36.04
C PRO A 362 14.00 -2.36 36.56
N LYS A 363 14.59 -2.29 37.75
CA LYS A 363 15.15 -1.10 38.42
C LYS A 363 16.37 -0.49 37.70
N GLN A 364 16.57 -0.76 36.41
CA GLN A 364 17.86 -0.50 35.75
C GLN A 364 18.07 0.98 35.36
N ASN A 365 17.03 1.82 35.27
CA ASN A 365 17.15 3.28 35.11
C ASN A 365 15.88 4.07 35.51
N GLU A 366 16.05 5.38 35.77
CA GLU A 366 14.98 6.35 36.12
C GLU A 366 13.92 6.52 35.01
N THR A 367 14.29 6.25 33.75
CA THR A 367 13.42 6.43 32.57
C THR A 367 12.33 5.35 32.48
N ASP A 368 12.66 4.12 32.89
CA ASP A 368 11.75 2.98 32.89
C ASP A 368 10.75 3.09 34.05
N PHE A 369 11.21 3.57 35.21
CA PHE A 369 10.35 3.91 36.34
C PHE A 369 9.31 4.99 36.01
N LEU A 370 9.73 6.09 35.37
CA LEU A 370 8.81 7.15 34.94
C LEU A 370 7.82 6.66 33.87
N THR A 371 8.24 5.73 33.01
CA THR A 371 7.35 5.11 32.02
C THR A 371 6.31 4.24 32.70
N ALA A 372 6.67 3.44 33.70
CA ALA A 372 5.74 2.63 34.48
C ALA A 372 4.69 3.48 35.21
N LYS A 373 5.11 4.56 35.90
CA LYS A 373 4.18 5.54 36.52
C LYS A 373 3.17 6.10 35.51
N ARG A 374 3.64 6.47 34.31
CA ARG A 374 2.76 6.98 33.24
C ARG A 374 1.78 5.92 32.75
N VAL A 375 2.24 4.68 32.55
CA VAL A 375 1.38 3.56 32.13
C VAL A 375 0.30 3.30 33.18
N ALA A 376 0.68 3.17 34.45
CA ALA A 376 -0.26 2.98 35.56
C ALA A 376 -1.31 4.09 35.62
N TYR A 377 -0.88 5.36 35.59
CA TYR A 377 -1.79 6.51 35.61
C TYR A 377 -2.80 6.49 34.45
N PHE A 378 -2.34 6.31 33.21
CA PHE A 378 -3.20 6.32 32.03
C PHE A 378 -3.99 5.02 31.84
N TYR A 379 -3.61 3.92 32.49
CA TYR A 379 -4.39 2.70 32.48
C TYR A 379 -5.66 2.83 33.33
N GLU A 380 -5.55 3.48 34.49
CA GLU A 380 -6.68 3.85 35.36
C GLU A 380 -7.52 4.97 34.73
N HIS A 381 -6.87 6.00 34.20
CA HIS A 381 -7.51 7.11 33.51
C HIS A 381 -7.59 6.86 31.99
N TYR A 382 -8.02 5.66 31.59
CA TYR A 382 -7.93 5.26 30.19
C TYR A 382 -8.82 6.09 29.26
N GLU A 383 -9.96 6.60 29.75
CA GLU A 383 -10.80 7.52 28.97
C GLU A 383 -10.07 8.84 28.67
N LEU A 384 -9.27 9.35 29.62
CA LEU A 384 -8.39 10.51 29.41
C LEU A 384 -7.33 10.18 28.35
N TYR A 385 -6.69 9.01 28.47
CA TYR A 385 -5.74 8.52 27.47
C TYR A 385 -6.36 8.46 26.07
N LEU A 386 -7.56 7.89 25.92
CA LEU A 386 -8.23 7.72 24.64
C LEU A 386 -8.81 9.02 24.05
N SER A 387 -9.34 9.93 24.89
CA SER A 387 -9.84 11.26 24.47
C SER A 387 -8.71 12.14 23.96
N GLY A 388 -7.49 11.84 24.40
CA GLY A 388 -6.29 12.51 23.99
C GLY A 388 -5.96 13.79 24.71
N GLN A 389 -6.58 13.98 25.86
CA GLN A 389 -6.22 14.98 26.83
C GLN A 389 -4.89 14.58 27.49
N GLU A 390 -4.05 15.58 27.77
CA GLU A 390 -2.88 15.39 28.61
C GLU A 390 -3.30 15.51 30.08
N ALA A 391 -2.52 14.91 30.98
CA ALA A 391 -2.65 15.22 32.40
C ALA A 391 -2.46 16.74 32.65
N ALA A 392 -2.88 17.24 33.81
CA ALA A 392 -2.92 18.68 34.13
C ALA A 392 -1.66 19.44 33.64
N LYS A 393 -1.85 20.68 33.15
CA LYS A 393 -0.77 21.59 32.73
C LYS A 393 0.21 21.72 33.91
N ASN A 394 1.40 21.15 33.77
CA ASN A 394 2.53 21.06 34.74
C ASN A 394 2.79 19.66 35.34
N SER A 395 2.15 18.60 34.86
CA SER A 395 2.51 17.23 35.25
C SER A 395 3.62 16.63 34.35
N ASP A 396 4.47 15.78 34.93
CA ASP A 396 5.46 14.96 34.19
C ASP A 396 4.80 13.75 33.47
N LEU A 397 3.48 13.63 33.54
CA LEU A 397 2.66 12.54 33.05
C LEU A 397 2.26 12.76 31.59
N LYS A 398 3.24 12.71 30.67
CA LYS A 398 3.01 12.83 29.22
C LYS A 398 2.93 11.47 28.55
N VAL A 399 1.98 11.33 27.61
CA VAL A 399 1.88 10.15 26.75
C VAL A 399 3.00 10.20 25.70
N ASN A 400 3.76 9.11 25.58
CA ASN A 400 4.75 8.94 24.51
C ASN A 400 4.55 7.59 23.80
N SER A 401 5.44 7.26 22.86
CA SER A 401 5.36 6.00 22.11
C SER A 401 5.53 4.76 22.98
N LYS A 402 6.40 4.81 24.01
CA LYS A 402 6.60 3.69 24.95
C LYS A 402 5.32 3.45 25.76
N VAL A 403 4.69 4.48 26.31
CA VAL A 403 3.42 4.37 27.05
C VAL A 403 2.32 3.77 26.17
N THR A 404 2.24 4.21 24.90
CA THR A 404 1.24 3.68 23.95
C THR A 404 1.40 2.16 23.72
N GLN A 405 2.61 1.61 23.74
CA GLN A 405 2.85 0.17 23.54
C GLN A 405 2.20 -0.70 24.62
N TYR A 406 2.16 -0.24 25.86
CA TYR A 406 1.50 -0.95 26.97
C TYR A 406 -0.02 -0.80 26.96
N LEU A 407 -0.53 0.27 26.35
CA LEU A 407 -1.93 0.65 26.48
C LEU A 407 -2.77 0.26 25.26
N GLY A 408 -2.18 -0.07 24.11
CA GLY A 408 -2.93 -0.54 22.96
C GLY A 408 -2.12 -0.68 21.68
N LEU A 409 -2.82 -0.79 20.56
CA LEU A 409 -2.21 -1.00 19.25
C LEU A 409 -1.40 0.23 18.80
N THR A 410 -0.15 0.00 18.39
CA THR A 410 0.70 1.01 17.76
C THR A 410 0.67 0.90 16.24
N LEU A 411 1.01 2.00 15.54
CA LEU A 411 1.11 1.98 14.08
C LEU A 411 2.20 1.02 13.57
N GLU A 412 3.28 0.85 14.32
CA GLU A 412 4.37 -0.05 13.96
C GLU A 412 3.92 -1.51 13.97
N VAL A 413 3.27 -1.93 15.06
CA VAL A 413 2.69 -3.27 15.20
C VAL A 413 1.60 -3.50 14.15
N ALA A 414 0.70 -2.53 13.95
CA ALA A 414 -0.36 -2.63 12.95
C ALA A 414 0.21 -2.78 11.52
N SER A 415 1.25 -2.02 11.17
CA SER A 415 1.93 -2.15 9.88
C SER A 415 2.62 -3.51 9.69
N ALA A 416 3.20 -4.09 10.75
CA ALA A 416 3.79 -5.43 10.72
C ALA A 416 2.72 -6.53 10.56
N MET A 417 1.62 -6.44 11.30
CA MET A 417 0.46 -7.33 11.14
C MET A 417 -0.08 -7.32 9.70
N GLN A 418 -0.14 -6.14 9.08
CA GLN A 418 -0.58 -6.04 7.68
C GLN A 418 0.35 -6.75 6.70
N ALA A 419 1.66 -6.79 6.95
CA ALA A 419 2.59 -7.53 6.10
C ALA A 419 2.30 -9.03 6.15
N ILE A 420 2.12 -9.58 7.37
CA ILE A 420 1.78 -11.00 7.60
C ILE A 420 0.44 -11.35 6.95
N ILE A 421 -0.61 -10.58 7.25
CA ILE A 421 -1.95 -10.82 6.69
C ILE A 421 -1.92 -10.74 5.15
N VAL A 422 -1.26 -9.75 4.56
CA VAL A 422 -1.23 -9.60 3.10
C VAL A 422 -0.48 -10.75 2.42
N GLU A 423 0.62 -11.22 3.02
CA GLU A 423 1.38 -12.36 2.53
C GLU A 423 0.54 -13.64 2.58
N GLU A 424 -0.09 -13.94 3.71
CA GLU A 424 -0.73 -15.25 3.89
C GLU A 424 -2.05 -15.38 3.11
N ILE A 425 -2.90 -14.36 3.12
CA ILE A 425 -4.27 -14.47 2.57
C ILE A 425 -4.48 -13.75 1.24
N GLY A 426 -3.45 -13.06 0.72
CA GLY A 426 -3.47 -12.41 -0.58
C GLY A 426 -4.48 -11.26 -0.71
N ILE A 427 -4.93 -10.70 0.42
CA ILE A 427 -5.89 -9.59 0.44
C ILE A 427 -5.28 -8.32 -0.15
N ASN A 428 -6.09 -7.51 -0.84
CA ASN A 428 -5.63 -6.21 -1.34
C ASN A 428 -5.31 -5.30 -0.13
N PRO A 429 -4.11 -4.71 -0.03
CA PRO A 429 -3.74 -3.85 1.11
C PRO A 429 -4.72 -2.70 1.34
N PHE A 430 -5.24 -2.09 0.27
CA PHE A 430 -6.24 -1.03 0.41
C PHE A 430 -7.57 -1.51 0.97
N SER A 431 -7.95 -2.77 0.74
CA SER A 431 -9.12 -3.33 1.39
C SER A 431 -8.84 -3.55 2.87
N LEU A 432 -7.63 -4.02 3.22
CA LEU A 432 -7.23 -4.27 4.60
C LEU A 432 -7.18 -3.00 5.46
N TYR A 433 -6.73 -1.86 4.91
CA TYR A 433 -6.64 -0.59 5.64
C TYR A 433 -7.95 -0.09 6.24
N TYR A 434 -9.08 -0.44 5.61
CA TYR A 434 -10.41 0.09 5.98
C TYR A 434 -11.35 -0.97 6.53
N VAL A 435 -10.84 -2.15 6.88
CA VAL A 435 -11.67 -3.24 7.41
C VAL A 435 -12.41 -2.80 8.68
N LEU A 436 -13.69 -3.17 8.73
CA LEU A 436 -14.57 -2.99 9.88
C LEU A 436 -14.75 -4.33 10.59
N ILE A 437 -14.96 -4.30 11.90
CA ILE A 437 -15.15 -5.49 12.73
C ILE A 437 -16.61 -5.94 12.78
N SER A 438 -17.56 -5.02 12.58
CA SER A 438 -18.99 -5.32 12.54
C SER A 438 -19.60 -4.81 11.24
N SER A 439 -20.65 -5.51 10.79
CA SER A 439 -21.39 -5.12 9.60
C SER A 439 -22.29 -3.92 9.87
N ASP A 440 -22.42 -3.04 8.88
CA ASP A 440 -23.41 -1.96 8.79
C ASP A 440 -24.88 -2.43 8.63
N GLY A 441 -25.20 -3.66 9.08
CA GLY A 441 -26.48 -4.33 8.80
C GLY A 441 -26.63 -4.89 7.37
N LEU A 442 -25.76 -4.53 6.42
CA LEU A 442 -25.84 -4.99 5.02
C LEU A 442 -24.84 -6.13 4.67
N GLY A 443 -24.17 -6.69 5.67
CA GLY A 443 -23.19 -7.77 5.56
C GLY A 443 -21.91 -7.41 4.79
N ARG A 444 -21.56 -6.13 4.65
CA ARG A 444 -20.55 -5.69 3.66
C ARG A 444 -19.10 -5.90 4.10
N GLU A 445 -18.78 -5.64 5.35
CA GLU A 445 -17.42 -5.78 5.92
C GLU A 445 -17.51 -6.26 7.37
N PHE A 446 -16.69 -7.24 7.76
CA PHE A 446 -16.60 -7.73 9.15
C PHE A 446 -15.32 -8.52 9.40
N VAL A 447 -14.93 -8.61 10.68
CA VAL A 447 -13.92 -9.55 11.18
C VAL A 447 -14.58 -10.33 12.31
N GLN A 448 -14.71 -11.64 12.14
CA GLN A 448 -15.35 -12.51 13.11
C GLN A 448 -14.42 -13.67 13.46
N VAL A 449 -14.18 -13.86 14.75
CA VAL A 449 -13.52 -15.07 15.28
C VAL A 449 -14.60 -16.13 15.45
N THR A 450 -14.35 -17.35 14.97
CA THR A 450 -15.25 -18.50 15.11
C THR A 450 -14.97 -19.25 16.41
N ASP A 451 -15.88 -20.14 16.79
CA ASP A 451 -15.79 -20.91 18.04
C ASP A 451 -14.58 -21.86 18.07
N GLU A 452 -13.99 -22.18 16.92
CA GLU A 452 -12.77 -22.97 16.78
C GLU A 452 -11.50 -22.11 16.76
N GLY A 453 -11.62 -20.79 16.98
CA GLY A 453 -10.51 -19.85 16.90
C GLY A 453 -10.06 -19.53 15.47
N SER A 454 -10.81 -19.89 14.43
CA SER A 454 -10.54 -19.42 13.07
C SER A 454 -11.07 -17.99 12.88
N VAL A 455 -10.62 -17.28 11.84
CA VAL A 455 -11.04 -15.90 11.58
C VAL A 455 -11.69 -15.78 10.20
N ARG A 456 -12.92 -15.28 10.16
CA ARG A 456 -13.63 -14.89 8.94
C ARG A 456 -13.46 -13.39 8.71
N LEU A 457 -12.76 -13.05 7.63
CA LEU A 457 -12.53 -11.68 7.20
C LEU A 457 -13.34 -11.40 5.93
N ARG A 458 -14.29 -10.46 6.00
CA ARG A 458 -14.99 -9.93 4.83
C ARG A 458 -14.58 -8.49 4.60
N ALA A 459 -14.01 -8.19 3.44
CA ALA A 459 -13.50 -6.85 3.11
C ALA A 459 -13.99 -6.37 1.74
N LEU A 460 -14.29 -5.06 1.62
CA LEU A 460 -14.78 -4.46 0.40
C LEU A 460 -13.64 -4.13 -0.57
N LYS A 461 -13.72 -4.64 -1.80
CA LYS A 461 -12.89 -4.18 -2.91
C LYS A 461 -13.53 -2.96 -3.53
N ARG A 462 -13.29 -1.77 -2.96
CA ARG A 462 -13.95 -0.49 -3.34
C ARG A 462 -14.08 -0.23 -4.84
N ARG A 463 -13.04 -0.52 -5.64
CA ARG A 463 -13.07 -0.32 -7.11
C ARG A 463 -13.99 -1.28 -7.84
N ALA A 464 -14.11 -2.50 -7.35
CA ALA A 464 -15.00 -3.52 -7.92
C ALA A 464 -16.40 -3.49 -7.27
N LYS A 465 -16.58 -2.67 -6.22
CA LYS A 465 -17.81 -2.59 -5.41
C LYS A 465 -18.31 -3.95 -4.91
N HIS A 466 -17.40 -4.89 -4.69
CA HIS A 466 -17.71 -6.26 -4.29
C HIS A 466 -16.92 -6.63 -3.03
N ALA A 467 -17.61 -7.26 -2.08
CA ALA A 467 -17.00 -7.75 -0.84
C ALA A 467 -16.58 -9.21 -1.00
N LYS A 468 -15.38 -9.55 -0.54
CA LYS A 468 -14.90 -10.94 -0.55
C LYS A 468 -14.67 -11.41 0.88
N THR A 469 -15.10 -12.64 1.14
CA THR A 469 -14.87 -13.32 2.41
C THR A 469 -13.68 -14.26 2.28
N ARG A 470 -12.81 -14.26 3.29
CA ARG A 470 -11.72 -15.21 3.50
C ARG A 470 -11.92 -15.87 4.85
N THR A 471 -11.78 -17.18 4.90
CA THR A 471 -11.69 -17.91 6.17
C THR A 471 -10.22 -18.27 6.38
N ILE A 472 -9.70 -17.91 7.54
CA ILE A 472 -8.31 -18.07 7.94
C ILE A 472 -8.33 -19.09 9.05
N LYS A 473 -7.66 -20.22 8.85
CA LYS A 473 -7.56 -21.24 9.89
C LYS A 473 -6.77 -20.65 11.05
N GLY A 474 -7.23 -20.89 12.26
CA GLY A 474 -6.53 -20.51 13.48
C GLY A 474 -6.75 -21.57 14.55
N SER A 475 -6.13 -21.36 15.70
CA SER A 475 -6.23 -22.26 16.86
C SER A 475 -6.98 -21.60 18.02
N LEU A 476 -7.40 -22.41 18.99
CA LEU A 476 -7.90 -21.94 20.29
C LEU A 476 -6.78 -21.64 21.30
N ALA A 477 -5.52 -21.71 20.86
CA ALA A 477 -4.39 -21.39 21.73
C ALA A 477 -4.52 -19.96 22.28
N LYS A 478 -4.16 -19.80 23.55
CA LYS A 478 -4.17 -18.50 24.19
C LYS A 478 -3.14 -17.60 23.51
N LEU A 479 -3.54 -16.40 23.11
CA LEU A 479 -2.66 -15.49 22.35
C LEU A 479 -1.37 -15.13 23.08
N SER A 480 -1.35 -15.17 24.42
CA SER A 480 -0.16 -14.92 25.24
C SER A 480 0.88 -16.04 25.19
N GLU A 481 0.52 -17.22 24.69
CA GLU A 481 1.36 -18.43 24.64
C GLU A 481 1.79 -18.74 23.20
N VAL A 482 1.41 -17.90 22.22
CA VAL A 482 1.76 -18.10 20.82
C VAL A 482 3.22 -17.75 20.60
N GLU A 483 3.98 -18.73 20.11
CA GLU A 483 5.38 -18.56 19.76
C GLU A 483 5.54 -17.61 18.56
N ILE A 484 6.68 -16.91 18.50
CA ILE A 484 6.98 -15.91 17.45
C ILE A 484 6.80 -16.47 16.03
N THR A 485 7.18 -17.73 15.80
CA THR A 485 7.09 -18.39 14.49
C THR A 485 5.68 -18.79 14.10
N GLU A 486 4.77 -18.89 15.07
CA GLU A 486 3.37 -19.28 14.90
C GLU A 486 2.43 -18.08 14.68
N ILE A 487 2.97 -16.85 14.73
CA ILE A 487 2.19 -15.64 14.45
C ILE A 487 1.82 -15.61 12.96
N ASP A 488 0.58 -16.01 12.70
CA ASP A 488 -0.09 -16.03 11.40
C ASP A 488 -1.13 -14.90 11.27
N ALA A 489 -1.86 -14.86 10.16
CA ALA A 489 -2.88 -13.86 9.89
C ALA A 489 -4.06 -13.93 10.86
N ALA A 490 -4.46 -15.14 11.30
CA ALA A 490 -5.53 -15.31 12.28
C ALA A 490 -5.12 -14.73 13.64
N THR A 491 -3.90 -15.05 14.08
CA THR A 491 -3.27 -14.53 15.30
C THR A 491 -3.16 -13.01 15.26
N CYS A 492 -2.65 -12.45 14.15
CA CYS A 492 -2.59 -11.01 13.96
C CYS A 492 -3.95 -10.32 14.09
N LEU A 493 -5.01 -10.89 13.50
CA LEU A 493 -6.35 -10.32 13.57
C LEU A 493 -6.93 -10.41 14.98
N LYS A 494 -6.71 -11.51 15.70
CA LYS A 494 -7.14 -11.65 17.10
C LYS A 494 -6.41 -10.70 18.03
N MET A 495 -5.08 -10.61 17.93
CA MET A 495 -4.28 -9.65 18.70
C MET A 495 -4.70 -8.22 18.40
N ALA A 496 -4.93 -7.87 17.12
CA ALA A 496 -5.44 -6.55 16.75
C ALA A 496 -6.81 -6.28 17.40
N LEU A 497 -7.73 -7.25 17.39
CA LEU A 497 -9.03 -7.13 18.06
C LEU A 497 -8.86 -6.91 19.57
N GLU A 498 -8.00 -7.67 20.24
CA GLU A 498 -7.76 -7.52 21.67
C GLU A 498 -7.18 -6.14 22.02
N MET A 499 -6.09 -5.75 21.37
CA MET A 499 -5.35 -4.50 21.61
C MET A 499 -6.15 -3.22 21.32
N THR A 500 -7.25 -3.33 20.57
CA THR A 500 -8.09 -2.17 20.19
C THR A 500 -9.50 -2.23 20.80
N SER A 501 -9.79 -3.25 21.62
CA SER A 501 -11.10 -3.47 22.26
C SER A 501 -11.60 -2.26 23.06
N ARG A 502 -10.78 -1.75 24.00
CA ARG A 502 -11.12 -0.57 24.82
C ARG A 502 -11.27 0.70 23.97
N ALA A 503 -10.38 0.90 22.99
CA ALA A 503 -10.44 2.04 22.07
C ALA A 503 -11.74 2.07 21.25
N ARG A 504 -12.23 0.90 20.80
CA ARG A 504 -13.53 0.77 20.12
C ARG A 504 -14.70 1.02 21.06
N ALA A 505 -14.66 0.46 22.27
CA ALA A 505 -15.73 0.64 23.26
C ALA A 505 -15.98 2.13 23.57
N PHE A 506 -14.89 2.89 23.75
CA PHE A 506 -14.92 4.33 24.00
C PHE A 506 -15.37 5.14 22.78
N SER A 507 -14.72 4.94 21.63
CA SER A 507 -14.96 5.78 20.44
C SER A 507 -16.21 5.40 19.64
N LYS A 508 -16.81 4.24 19.91
CA LYS A 508 -17.87 3.60 19.11
C LYS A 508 -17.49 3.35 17.65
N MET A 509 -16.22 3.54 17.28
CA MET A 509 -15.73 3.26 15.93
C MET A 509 -15.60 1.76 15.71
N GLN A 510 -15.98 1.30 14.51
CA GLN A 510 -15.99 -0.12 14.15
C GLN A 510 -14.76 -0.55 13.33
N ASN A 511 -13.78 0.33 13.15
CA ASN A 511 -12.56 0.00 12.42
C ASN A 511 -11.71 -1.02 13.19
N LEU A 512 -11.12 -1.97 12.47
CA LEU A 512 -10.14 -2.91 13.04
C LEU A 512 -8.90 -2.15 13.54
N TRP A 513 -8.42 -1.21 12.74
CA TRP A 513 -7.20 -0.47 13.02
C TRP A 513 -7.51 0.88 13.67
N LEU A 514 -7.38 0.92 15.00
CA LEU A 514 -7.48 2.14 15.80
C LEU A 514 -6.19 2.35 16.58
N CYS A 515 -5.62 3.55 16.46
CA CYS A 515 -4.46 3.95 17.24
C CYS A 515 -4.75 5.26 17.99
N ARG A 516 -4.08 5.45 19.12
CA ARG A 516 -4.02 6.73 19.81
C ARG A 516 -3.15 7.72 19.02
N THR A 517 -3.67 8.94 18.79
CA THR A 517 -2.93 10.06 18.17
C THR A 517 -2.59 11.13 19.20
N LEU A 518 -2.51 12.42 18.85
CA LEU A 518 -2.51 13.51 19.82
C LEU A 518 -3.94 13.98 20.13
N GLN A 519 -4.83 13.95 19.14
CA GLN A 519 -6.22 14.46 19.23
C GLN A 519 -7.23 13.44 19.77
N GLY A 520 -6.83 12.20 19.96
CA GLY A 520 -7.63 11.12 20.53
C GLY A 520 -7.35 9.80 19.83
N VAL A 521 -8.19 8.80 20.04
CA VAL A 521 -8.25 7.62 19.17
C VAL A 521 -8.67 8.04 17.77
N SER A 522 -7.97 7.57 16.74
CA SER A 522 -8.36 7.81 15.36
C SER A 522 -8.18 6.59 14.47
N VAL A 523 -8.88 6.61 13.34
CA VAL A 523 -8.61 5.72 12.21
C VAL A 523 -7.25 6.05 11.61
N ILE A 524 -6.52 5.01 11.22
CA ILE A 524 -5.18 5.13 10.61
C ILE A 524 -5.31 5.44 9.11
N SER A 525 -4.57 6.44 8.61
CA SER A 525 -4.53 6.73 7.18
C SER A 525 -3.66 5.74 6.41
N ASP A 526 -3.95 5.58 5.11
CA ASP A 526 -3.13 4.76 4.20
C ASP A 526 -1.68 5.23 4.12
N SER A 527 -1.45 6.54 4.15
CA SER A 527 -0.11 7.14 4.22
C SER A 527 0.63 6.74 5.50
N ALA A 528 -0.05 6.72 6.65
CA ALA A 528 0.57 6.39 7.92
C ALA A 528 0.98 4.91 8.01
N PHE A 529 0.18 4.01 7.44
CA PHE A 529 0.58 2.61 7.26
C PHE A 529 1.80 2.48 6.36
N GLN A 530 1.81 3.19 5.23
CA GLN A 530 2.94 3.15 4.30
C GLN A 530 4.23 3.70 4.92
N ASP A 531 4.14 4.78 5.69
CA ASP A 531 5.28 5.40 6.35
C ASP A 531 5.89 4.47 7.41
N ASN A 532 5.05 3.79 8.22
CA ASN A 532 5.55 2.83 9.20
C ASN A 532 6.04 1.52 8.57
N PHE A 533 5.43 1.08 7.47
CA PHE A 533 5.97 -0.02 6.67
C PHE A 533 7.36 0.34 6.09
N ASN A 534 7.58 1.60 5.67
CA ASN A 534 8.90 2.06 5.24
C ASN A 534 9.93 2.04 6.39
N LYS A 535 9.52 2.31 7.64
CA LYS A 535 10.39 2.18 8.81
C LYS A 535 10.73 0.71 9.10
N LEU A 536 9.75 -0.20 9.02
CA LEU A 536 9.98 -1.64 9.12
C LEU A 536 11.02 -2.07 8.07
N ARG A 537 10.85 -1.62 6.82
CA ARG A 537 11.77 -1.90 5.73
C ARG A 537 13.19 -1.41 5.98
N ALA A 538 13.35 -0.26 6.64
CA ALA A 538 14.66 0.25 7.02
C ALA A 538 15.38 -0.62 8.07
N LYS A 539 14.67 -1.53 8.75
CA LYS A 539 15.26 -2.54 9.66
C LYS A 539 15.64 -3.84 8.96
N LEU A 540 15.34 -3.99 7.66
CA LEU A 540 15.72 -5.16 6.86
C LEU A 540 17.14 -4.98 6.29
N PRO A 541 17.82 -6.06 5.88
CA PRO A 541 19.17 -5.99 5.30
C PRO A 541 19.25 -4.96 4.16
N SER A 542 20.22 -4.05 4.25
CA SER A 542 20.37 -2.94 3.31
C SER A 542 20.95 -3.36 1.96
N GLU A 543 21.67 -4.47 1.92
CA GLU A 543 22.32 -4.98 0.70
C GLU A 543 21.26 -5.50 -0.29
N ASN A 544 20.14 -6.00 0.22
CA ASN A 544 19.07 -6.57 -0.58
C ASN A 544 18.12 -5.47 -1.10
N LYS A 545 18.38 -5.03 -2.34
CA LYS A 545 17.58 -3.98 -3.01
C LYS A 545 16.11 -4.37 -3.15
N ALA A 546 15.80 -5.65 -3.35
CA ALA A 546 14.43 -6.12 -3.49
C ALA A 546 13.61 -5.91 -2.21
N LEU A 547 14.22 -6.12 -1.04
CA LEU A 547 13.65 -5.80 0.26
C LEU A 547 13.53 -4.29 0.48
N GLN A 548 14.55 -3.51 0.09
CA GLN A 548 14.53 -2.04 0.23
C GLN A 548 13.48 -1.35 -0.66
N ASP A 549 13.02 -2.01 -1.72
CA ASP A 549 11.92 -1.55 -2.58
C ASP A 549 10.58 -2.26 -2.28
N ALA A 550 10.49 -3.02 -1.18
CA ALA A 550 9.28 -3.74 -0.80
C ALA A 550 8.10 -2.80 -0.57
N THR A 551 6.91 -3.29 -0.91
CA THR A 551 5.61 -2.70 -0.54
C THR A 551 4.62 -3.83 -0.27
N LEU A 552 3.54 -3.57 0.48
CA LEU A 552 2.49 -4.58 0.69
C LEU A 552 1.93 -5.15 -0.64
N LYS A 553 1.89 -4.33 -1.70
CA LYS A 553 1.50 -4.83 -3.02
C LYS A 553 2.54 -5.78 -3.60
N LYS A 554 3.84 -5.49 -3.43
CA LYS A 554 4.89 -6.40 -3.89
C LYS A 554 4.87 -7.70 -3.11
N ILE A 555 4.71 -7.68 -1.78
CA ILE A 555 4.54 -8.89 -0.95
C ILE A 555 3.43 -9.79 -1.53
N ARG A 556 2.24 -9.22 -1.72
CA ARG A 556 1.10 -9.92 -2.30
C ARG A 556 1.38 -10.51 -3.68
N VAL A 557 2.06 -9.77 -4.55
CA VAL A 557 2.36 -10.25 -5.90
C VAL A 557 3.46 -11.31 -5.87
N SER A 558 4.50 -11.12 -5.07
CA SER A 558 5.56 -12.09 -4.82
C SER A 558 4.99 -13.43 -4.38
N LYS A 559 4.13 -13.45 -3.35
CA LYS A 559 3.54 -14.70 -2.87
C LYS A 559 2.61 -15.33 -3.91
N GLY A 560 1.88 -14.54 -4.68
CA GLY A 560 1.09 -15.06 -5.80
C GLY A 560 1.94 -15.72 -6.89
N VAL A 561 3.08 -15.10 -7.25
CA VAL A 561 4.05 -15.69 -8.20
C VAL A 561 4.71 -16.93 -7.60
N LEU A 562 5.08 -16.89 -6.33
CA LEU A 562 5.65 -18.03 -5.62
C LEU A 562 4.69 -19.23 -5.63
N ILE A 563 3.41 -19.02 -5.29
CA ILE A 563 2.38 -20.07 -5.38
C ILE A 563 2.31 -20.62 -6.81
N PHE A 564 2.37 -19.76 -7.82
CA PHE A 564 2.38 -20.19 -9.22
C PHE A 564 3.62 -21.05 -9.54
N LEU A 565 4.80 -20.69 -9.03
CA LEU A 565 6.04 -21.46 -9.21
C LEU A 565 6.02 -22.80 -8.48
N GLU A 566 5.63 -22.79 -7.19
CA GLU A 566 5.55 -23.97 -6.33
C GLU A 566 4.52 -24.98 -6.85
N SER A 567 3.38 -24.49 -7.34
CA SER A 567 2.33 -25.30 -7.95
C SER A 567 2.59 -25.67 -9.41
N LYS A 568 3.79 -25.36 -9.93
CA LYS A 568 4.19 -25.67 -11.31
C LYS A 568 3.18 -25.13 -12.34
N GLY A 569 2.68 -23.91 -12.11
CA GLY A 569 1.81 -23.18 -13.02
C GLY A 569 0.31 -23.33 -12.77
N ASP A 570 -0.13 -23.70 -11.57
CA ASP A 570 -1.55 -23.77 -11.25
C ASP A 570 -2.15 -22.35 -11.16
N SER A 571 -2.84 -21.99 -12.25
CA SER A 571 -3.48 -20.70 -12.39
C SER A 571 -4.70 -20.52 -11.47
N ILE A 572 -5.36 -21.62 -11.05
CA ILE A 572 -6.52 -21.59 -10.16
C ILE A 572 -6.07 -21.30 -8.73
N LYS A 573 -5.05 -21.98 -8.22
CA LYS A 573 -4.45 -21.70 -6.90
C LYS A 573 -3.99 -20.25 -6.82
N THR A 574 -3.29 -19.80 -7.85
CA THR A 574 -2.78 -18.43 -7.97
C THR A 574 -3.91 -17.39 -7.99
N ALA A 575 -4.95 -17.60 -8.81
CA ALA A 575 -6.09 -16.70 -8.91
C ALA A 575 -6.92 -16.68 -7.62
N THR A 576 -7.07 -17.83 -6.98
CA THR A 576 -7.75 -17.99 -5.69
C THR A 576 -7.03 -17.21 -4.61
N TYR A 577 -5.71 -17.34 -4.50
CA TYR A 577 -4.90 -16.57 -3.56
C TYR A 577 -5.00 -15.05 -3.84
N LEU A 578 -4.81 -14.63 -5.09
CA LEU A 578 -4.91 -13.22 -5.48
C LEU A 578 -6.35 -12.69 -5.40
N GLY A 579 -7.37 -13.56 -5.27
CA GLY A 579 -8.76 -13.13 -5.24
C GLY A 579 -9.17 -12.40 -6.53
N ASN A 580 -8.69 -12.87 -7.67
CA ASN A 580 -9.01 -12.38 -9.01
C ASN A 580 -9.50 -13.56 -9.88
N GLU A 581 -10.01 -13.27 -11.07
CA GLU A 581 -10.23 -14.29 -12.11
C GLU A 581 -8.89 -14.78 -12.67
N ILE A 582 -8.89 -15.98 -13.27
CA ILE A 582 -7.71 -16.61 -13.87
C ILE A 582 -7.09 -15.71 -14.93
N GLU A 583 -7.89 -15.22 -15.87
CA GLU A 583 -7.43 -14.34 -16.96
C GLU A 583 -6.77 -13.06 -16.41
N THR A 584 -7.39 -12.44 -15.40
CA THR A 584 -6.82 -11.25 -14.74
C THR A 584 -5.52 -11.57 -14.01
N SER A 585 -5.41 -12.76 -13.42
CA SER A 585 -4.23 -13.19 -12.66
C SER A 585 -3.04 -13.42 -13.60
N LEU A 586 -3.26 -14.20 -14.66
CA LEU A 586 -2.26 -14.48 -15.68
C LEU A 586 -1.87 -13.21 -16.45
N SER A 587 -2.82 -12.44 -16.98
CA SER A 587 -2.49 -11.25 -17.80
C SER A 587 -1.79 -10.13 -17.03
N ARG A 588 -2.05 -9.99 -15.72
CA ARG A 588 -1.55 -8.86 -14.94
C ARG A 588 -0.42 -9.19 -14.00
N TYR A 589 -0.36 -10.38 -13.42
CA TYR A 589 0.55 -10.69 -12.32
C TYR A 589 1.62 -11.71 -12.69
N ILE A 590 1.32 -12.61 -13.63
CA ILE A 590 2.27 -13.62 -14.10
C ILE A 590 2.79 -13.20 -15.48
N PRO A 591 4.09 -12.96 -15.67
CA PRO A 591 4.62 -12.67 -17.00
C PRO A 591 4.32 -13.80 -18.00
N SER A 592 4.04 -13.44 -19.26
CA SER A 592 3.72 -14.43 -20.29
C SER A 592 4.86 -15.42 -20.54
N TYR A 593 6.11 -14.93 -20.53
CA TYR A 593 7.28 -15.81 -20.70
C TYR A 593 7.44 -16.77 -19.51
N LEU A 594 7.10 -16.35 -18.29
CA LEU A 594 7.20 -17.23 -17.11
C LEU A 594 6.23 -18.40 -17.24
N SER A 595 5.01 -18.10 -17.70
CA SER A 595 4.01 -19.12 -18.05
C SER A 595 4.55 -20.03 -19.16
N GLU A 596 5.11 -19.47 -20.22
CA GLU A 596 5.70 -20.21 -21.34
C GLU A 596 6.82 -21.16 -20.91
N LEU A 597 7.74 -20.72 -20.05
CA LEU A 597 8.84 -21.55 -19.54
C LEU A 597 8.31 -22.78 -18.79
N ILE A 598 7.32 -22.58 -17.90
CA ILE A 598 6.67 -23.68 -17.18
C ILE A 598 5.97 -24.63 -18.17
N TYR A 599 5.23 -24.10 -19.16
CA TYR A 599 4.59 -24.94 -20.18
C TYR A 599 5.59 -25.72 -21.03
N ARG A 600 6.72 -25.12 -21.41
CA ARG A 600 7.79 -25.82 -22.13
C ARG A 600 8.35 -26.99 -21.31
N ILE A 601 8.54 -26.80 -20.00
CA ILE A 601 8.95 -27.88 -19.10
C ILE A 601 7.89 -28.98 -19.07
N LYS A 602 6.60 -28.63 -18.92
CA LYS A 602 5.49 -29.61 -18.97
C LYS A 602 5.44 -30.40 -20.27
N ILE A 603 5.57 -29.73 -21.41
CA ILE A 603 5.57 -30.37 -22.74
C ILE A 603 6.75 -31.33 -22.86
N ARG A 604 7.96 -30.91 -22.47
CA ARG A 604 9.15 -31.79 -22.50
C ARG A 604 8.99 -33.01 -21.59
N SER A 605 8.45 -32.80 -20.39
CA SER A 605 8.13 -33.89 -19.47
C SER A 605 7.16 -34.90 -20.07
N PHE A 606 6.09 -34.42 -20.71
CA PHE A 606 5.12 -35.28 -21.38
C PHE A 606 5.72 -36.03 -22.57
N GLN A 607 6.53 -35.34 -23.38
CA GLN A 607 7.26 -35.96 -24.50
C GLN A 607 8.20 -37.07 -24.02
N ASN A 608 8.92 -36.87 -22.92
CA ASN A 608 9.78 -37.90 -22.33
C ASN A 608 8.99 -39.15 -21.92
N LEU A 609 7.80 -38.99 -21.34
CA LEU A 609 6.95 -40.12 -20.99
C LEU A 609 6.46 -40.88 -22.22
N LEU A 610 5.99 -40.19 -23.25
CA LEU A 610 5.61 -40.83 -24.52
C LEU A 610 6.76 -41.64 -25.09
N LEU A 611 7.98 -41.11 -24.99
CA LEU A 611 9.20 -41.76 -25.46
C LEU A 611 9.52 -43.01 -24.64
N TYR A 612 9.38 -42.96 -23.30
CA TYR A 612 9.51 -44.15 -22.44
C TYR A 612 8.41 -45.19 -22.68
N MET A 613 7.18 -44.76 -22.96
CA MET A 613 6.08 -45.67 -23.31
C MET A 613 6.33 -46.36 -24.65
N ALA A 614 6.84 -45.63 -25.65
CA ALA A 614 7.08 -46.16 -26.99
C ALA A 614 8.12 -47.29 -27.02
N ILE A 615 9.12 -47.23 -26.14
CA ILE A 615 10.20 -48.24 -26.02
C ILE A 615 9.94 -49.27 -24.92
N SER A 616 8.79 -49.21 -24.25
CA SER A 616 8.50 -50.08 -23.09
C SER A 616 8.39 -51.56 -23.46
N SER A 617 8.12 -51.85 -24.73
CA SER A 617 8.04 -53.20 -25.30
C SER A 617 9.35 -53.71 -25.89
N ASP A 618 10.42 -52.91 -25.90
CA ASP A 618 11.72 -53.31 -26.45
C ASP A 618 12.40 -54.33 -25.52
N GLU A 619 13.18 -55.25 -26.07
CA GLU A 619 13.94 -56.23 -25.28
C GLU A 619 14.98 -55.57 -24.36
N SER A 620 15.56 -54.44 -24.77
CA SER A 620 16.50 -53.63 -23.98
C SER A 620 16.20 -52.12 -24.11
N PRO A 621 15.23 -51.58 -23.36
CA PRO A 621 14.82 -50.17 -23.47
C PRO A 621 15.93 -49.16 -23.18
N SER A 622 16.92 -49.53 -22.35
CA SER A 622 18.09 -48.68 -22.08
C SER A 622 19.02 -48.56 -23.29
N GLU A 623 19.16 -49.63 -24.07
CA GLU A 623 19.97 -49.63 -25.30
C GLU A 623 19.30 -48.81 -26.41
N SER A 624 17.97 -48.89 -26.54
CA SER A 624 17.19 -48.06 -27.48
C SER A 624 17.38 -46.55 -27.24
N LEU A 625 17.74 -46.15 -26.02
CA LEU A 625 18.04 -44.76 -25.65
C LEU A 625 19.53 -44.45 -25.56
N ASN A 626 20.40 -45.42 -25.83
CA ASN A 626 21.85 -45.29 -25.70
C ASN A 626 22.29 -44.72 -24.33
N ILE A 627 21.66 -45.21 -23.26
CA ILE A 627 21.99 -44.85 -21.88
C ILE A 627 22.20 -46.11 -21.05
N SER A 628 22.88 -45.97 -19.91
CA SER A 628 23.04 -47.09 -18.97
C SER A 628 21.71 -47.49 -18.34
N GLU A 629 21.57 -48.76 -17.93
CA GLU A 629 20.35 -49.26 -17.28
C GLU A 629 20.06 -48.52 -15.96
N SER A 630 21.10 -48.16 -15.20
CA SER A 630 20.96 -47.38 -13.97
C SER A 630 20.45 -45.96 -14.25
N GLU A 631 20.96 -45.33 -15.31
CA GLU A 631 20.49 -44.02 -15.76
C GLU A 631 19.07 -44.08 -16.30
N PHE A 632 18.72 -45.11 -17.07
CA PHE A 632 17.36 -45.34 -17.55
C PHE A 632 16.38 -45.46 -16.40
N LYS A 633 16.65 -46.35 -15.42
CA LYS A 633 15.81 -46.52 -14.21
C LYS A 633 15.68 -45.21 -13.42
N SER A 634 16.77 -44.46 -13.27
CA SER A 634 16.75 -43.15 -12.60
C SER A 634 15.86 -42.14 -13.33
N ARG A 635 16.04 -41.98 -14.64
CA ARG A 635 15.26 -41.04 -15.46
C ARG A 635 13.78 -41.44 -15.55
N LEU A 636 13.50 -42.74 -15.64
CA LEU A 636 12.14 -43.28 -15.68
C LEU A 636 11.44 -43.04 -14.33
N LYS A 637 12.14 -43.29 -13.21
CA LYS A 637 11.64 -42.93 -11.88
C LYS A 637 11.32 -41.44 -11.82
N VAL A 638 12.22 -40.56 -12.25
CA VAL A 638 12.01 -39.09 -12.27
C VAL A 638 10.83 -38.68 -13.16
N ALA A 639 10.67 -39.30 -14.34
CA ALA A 639 9.62 -38.97 -15.29
C ALA A 639 8.22 -39.35 -14.79
N PHE A 640 8.09 -40.50 -14.11
CA PHE A 640 6.83 -40.94 -13.51
C PHE A 640 6.62 -40.43 -12.07
N SER A 641 7.68 -39.99 -11.39
CA SER A 641 7.61 -39.25 -10.13
C SER A 641 7.54 -37.74 -10.32
N ASN A 642 7.21 -37.27 -11.54
CA ASN A 642 7.36 -35.88 -11.95
C ASN A 642 6.33 -34.93 -11.31
N PRO A 643 6.75 -34.06 -10.36
CA PRO A 643 5.86 -33.06 -9.77
C PRO A 643 5.46 -31.95 -10.76
N GLY A 644 6.20 -31.80 -11.86
CA GLY A 644 5.98 -30.80 -12.90
C GLY A 644 4.75 -31.03 -13.76
N MET A 645 4.23 -32.26 -13.79
CA MET A 645 3.02 -32.59 -14.54
C MET A 645 1.72 -32.30 -13.80
N GLY A 646 1.80 -31.95 -12.51
CA GLY A 646 0.70 -31.88 -11.54
C GLY A 646 -0.68 -31.52 -12.07
N GLY A 647 -1.70 -32.12 -11.43
CA GLY A 647 -3.09 -32.10 -11.85
C GLY A 647 -3.68 -33.51 -11.88
N ASP A 648 -4.99 -33.63 -12.07
CA ASP A 648 -5.77 -34.86 -11.91
C ASP A 648 -5.21 -36.07 -12.66
N LEU A 649 -4.58 -35.87 -13.83
CA LEU A 649 -3.95 -36.93 -14.62
C LEU A 649 -2.72 -37.54 -13.93
N TYR A 650 -1.86 -36.71 -13.35
CA TYR A 650 -0.66 -37.18 -12.64
C TYR A 650 -1.04 -37.80 -11.30
N ASP A 651 -1.98 -37.17 -10.58
CA ASP A 651 -2.48 -37.68 -9.30
C ASP A 651 -3.17 -39.04 -9.48
N GLY A 652 -3.86 -39.26 -10.61
CA GLY A 652 -4.43 -40.56 -11.00
C GLY A 652 -3.42 -41.60 -11.52
N LEU A 653 -2.21 -41.19 -11.92
CA LEU A 653 -1.14 -42.09 -12.36
C LEU A 653 -0.23 -42.55 -11.21
N VAL A 654 -0.04 -41.69 -10.19
CA VAL A 654 0.92 -41.93 -9.09
C VAL A 654 0.26 -42.48 -7.84
N ASN A 655 -1.00 -42.15 -7.59
CA ASN A 655 -1.85 -42.99 -6.75
C ASN A 655 -2.47 -44.02 -7.69
N PRO A 656 -1.93 -45.26 -7.79
CA PRO A 656 -2.81 -46.34 -8.22
C PRO A 656 -4.02 -46.23 -7.32
N ILE A 657 -5.21 -46.29 -7.89
CA ILE A 657 -6.42 -46.56 -7.12
C ILE A 657 -6.07 -47.80 -6.30
N ILE A 658 -5.69 -47.60 -5.04
CA ILE A 658 -5.55 -48.71 -4.14
C ILE A 658 -6.98 -49.21 -4.09
N GLU A 659 -7.19 -50.45 -4.52
CA GLU A 659 -8.40 -51.21 -4.22
C GLU A 659 -8.48 -51.45 -2.68
N SER A 660 -8.18 -50.44 -1.85
CA SER A 660 -8.34 -50.45 -0.41
C SER A 660 -9.75 -49.97 -0.12
N GLY A 661 -10.67 -50.91 -0.20
CA GLY A 661 -12.05 -50.75 0.21
C GLY A 661 -12.85 -49.96 -0.81
N VAL A 662 -13.87 -50.61 -1.36
CA VAL A 662 -14.95 -49.94 -2.10
C VAL A 662 -15.58 -48.89 -1.18
N SER A 663 -15.02 -47.68 -1.15
CA SER A 663 -15.81 -46.48 -0.89
C SER A 663 -16.67 -46.33 -2.12
N ASP A 664 -17.90 -46.82 -2.00
CA ASP A 664 -18.94 -46.77 -3.00
C ASP A 664 -19.32 -45.28 -3.20
N GLU A 665 -18.43 -44.49 -3.81
CA GLU A 665 -18.65 -43.08 -4.09
C GLU A 665 -19.75 -42.97 -5.14
N ARG A 666 -20.97 -42.70 -4.66
CA ARG A 666 -22.16 -42.58 -5.48
C ARG A 666 -22.34 -41.14 -5.91
N TYR A 667 -22.30 -40.91 -7.21
CA TYR A 667 -22.48 -39.60 -7.81
C TYR A 667 -23.95 -39.39 -8.19
N PHE A 668 -24.57 -38.35 -7.64
CA PHE A 668 -25.93 -37.94 -8.02
C PHE A 668 -25.90 -36.89 -9.13
N CYS A 669 -26.37 -37.24 -10.32
CA CYS A 669 -26.45 -36.31 -11.43
C CYS A 669 -27.61 -35.32 -11.24
N VAL A 670 -27.28 -34.08 -10.84
CA VAL A 670 -28.27 -33.06 -10.50
C VAL A 670 -28.99 -32.54 -11.75
N SER A 671 -30.26 -32.90 -11.90
CA SER A 671 -31.20 -32.32 -12.88
C SER A 671 -32.60 -32.28 -12.27
N SER A 672 -33.50 -31.42 -12.76
CA SER A 672 -34.86 -31.34 -12.22
C SER A 672 -35.57 -32.70 -12.25
N LYS A 673 -35.43 -33.44 -13.37
CA LYS A 673 -36.01 -34.77 -13.55
C LYS A 673 -35.44 -35.82 -12.60
N ASN A 674 -34.12 -35.78 -12.34
CA ASN A 674 -33.49 -36.72 -11.42
C ASN A 674 -33.84 -36.40 -9.96
N ILE A 675 -34.03 -35.13 -9.62
CA ILE A 675 -34.50 -34.70 -8.31
C ILE A 675 -35.95 -35.18 -8.08
N GLU A 676 -36.83 -35.04 -9.06
CA GLU A 676 -38.21 -35.59 -9.00
C GLU A 676 -38.20 -37.10 -8.80
N LEU A 677 -37.39 -37.83 -9.59
CA LEU A 677 -37.23 -39.29 -9.46
C LEU A 677 -36.71 -39.69 -8.07
N ALA A 678 -35.71 -38.97 -7.55
CA ALA A 678 -35.19 -39.23 -6.21
C ALA A 678 -36.25 -38.96 -5.13
N LEU A 679 -37.02 -37.87 -5.23
CA LEU A 679 -38.11 -37.55 -4.30
C LEU A 679 -39.23 -38.61 -4.33
N ASN A 680 -39.61 -39.09 -5.51
CA ASN A 680 -40.57 -40.19 -5.65
C ASN A 680 -40.03 -41.50 -5.06
N TYR A 681 -38.76 -41.80 -5.32
CA TYR A 681 -38.11 -43.00 -4.76
C TYR A 681 -37.94 -42.92 -3.23
N ILE A 682 -37.75 -41.72 -2.67
CA ILE A 682 -37.76 -41.50 -1.21
C ILE A 682 -39.14 -41.77 -0.61
N LYS A 683 -40.23 -41.55 -1.34
CA LYS A 683 -41.58 -41.90 -0.87
C LYS A 683 -41.81 -43.40 -1.00
N ASP A 684 -41.73 -43.91 -2.22
CA ASP A 684 -42.31 -45.20 -2.60
C ASP A 684 -41.27 -46.31 -2.87
N GLY A 685 -39.98 -46.00 -2.79
CA GLY A 685 -38.91 -46.96 -3.06
C GLY A 685 -38.76 -48.03 -1.98
N GLU A 686 -38.48 -49.26 -2.43
CA GLU A 686 -38.34 -50.46 -1.61
C GLU A 686 -36.89 -50.76 -1.16
N ASP A 687 -35.85 -50.32 -1.91
CA ASP A 687 -34.44 -50.52 -1.55
C ASP A 687 -33.99 -49.51 -0.46
N PRO A 688 -33.71 -49.96 0.78
CA PRO A 688 -33.33 -49.07 1.88
C PRO A 688 -32.01 -48.32 1.64
N LYS A 689 -31.06 -48.94 0.94
CA LYS A 689 -29.74 -48.34 0.68
C LYS A 689 -29.88 -47.22 -0.35
N LEU A 690 -30.58 -47.48 -1.45
CA LEU A 690 -30.83 -46.48 -2.49
C LEU A 690 -31.72 -45.33 -1.98
N LYS A 691 -32.68 -45.64 -1.11
CA LYS A 691 -33.51 -44.64 -0.41
C LYS A 691 -32.65 -43.72 0.46
N GLY A 692 -31.71 -44.28 1.23
CA GLY A 692 -30.72 -43.54 2.00
C GLY A 692 -29.85 -42.61 1.14
N ASP A 693 -29.38 -43.09 0.00
CA ASP A 693 -28.57 -42.28 -0.92
C ASP A 693 -29.36 -41.14 -1.56
N CYS A 694 -30.62 -41.38 -1.91
CA CYS A 694 -31.51 -40.34 -2.40
C CYS A 694 -31.75 -39.27 -1.33
N ILE A 695 -31.96 -39.65 -0.06
CA ILE A 695 -32.12 -38.69 1.06
C ILE A 695 -30.84 -37.85 1.21
N ALA A 696 -29.67 -38.49 1.18
CA ALA A 696 -28.39 -37.80 1.28
C ALA A 696 -28.17 -36.81 0.12
N ALA A 697 -28.46 -37.23 -1.12
CA ALA A 697 -28.36 -36.39 -2.31
C ALA A 697 -29.31 -35.18 -2.25
N ILE A 698 -30.57 -35.38 -1.85
CA ILE A 698 -31.55 -34.30 -1.71
C ILE A 698 -31.15 -33.32 -0.59
N SER A 699 -30.63 -33.83 0.53
CA SER A 699 -30.14 -33.00 1.65
C SER A 699 -28.95 -32.14 1.23
N ALA A 700 -27.98 -32.73 0.51
CA ALA A 700 -26.85 -32.00 -0.05
C ALA A 700 -27.28 -30.91 -1.05
N ILE A 701 -28.29 -31.17 -1.88
CA ILE A 701 -28.88 -30.17 -2.80
C ILE A 701 -29.57 -29.05 -2.02
N ALA A 702 -30.29 -29.37 -0.94
CA ALA A 702 -30.99 -28.41 -0.09
C ALA A 702 -30.04 -27.45 0.65
N GLU A 703 -28.82 -27.88 0.93
CA GLU A 703 -27.78 -27.07 1.57
C GLU A 703 -26.93 -26.28 0.57
N SER A 704 -27.02 -26.59 -0.73
CA SER A 704 -26.14 -26.06 -1.79
C SER A 704 -26.54 -24.66 -2.32
N SER A 705 -26.06 -24.30 -3.52
CA SER A 705 -26.27 -23.00 -4.15
C SER A 705 -27.76 -22.65 -4.38
N VAL A 706 -28.06 -21.35 -4.49
CA VAL A 706 -29.43 -20.84 -4.73
C VAL A 706 -30.09 -21.45 -5.96
N ILE A 707 -29.31 -21.78 -7.00
CA ILE A 707 -29.80 -22.41 -8.24
C ILE A 707 -30.29 -23.83 -7.96
N MET A 708 -29.50 -24.62 -7.21
CA MET A 708 -29.84 -25.99 -6.83
C MET A 708 -31.07 -26.03 -5.91
N LYS A 709 -31.18 -25.11 -4.95
CA LYS A 709 -32.38 -24.99 -4.10
C LYS A 709 -33.64 -24.62 -4.89
N LYS A 710 -33.52 -23.76 -5.91
CA LYS A 710 -34.63 -23.44 -6.81
C LYS A 710 -35.07 -24.66 -7.62
N MET A 711 -34.12 -25.44 -8.15
CA MET A 711 -34.44 -26.68 -8.87
C MET A 711 -35.14 -27.70 -7.96
N LEU A 712 -34.65 -27.87 -6.72
CA LEU A 712 -35.30 -28.72 -5.73
C LEU A 712 -36.74 -28.28 -5.42
N ARG A 713 -36.96 -26.97 -5.23
CA ARG A 713 -38.29 -26.43 -4.98
C ARG A 713 -39.24 -26.65 -6.17
N SER A 714 -38.76 -26.45 -7.40
CA SER A 714 -39.56 -26.71 -8.60
C SER A 714 -39.92 -28.20 -8.73
N ALA A 715 -38.97 -29.09 -8.48
CA ALA A 715 -39.19 -30.54 -8.49
C ALA A 715 -40.17 -30.99 -7.39
N GLN A 716 -40.08 -30.43 -6.19
CA GLN A 716 -41.04 -30.72 -5.10
C GLN A 716 -42.47 -30.31 -5.46
N LEU A 717 -42.63 -29.15 -6.10
CA LEU A 717 -43.93 -28.70 -6.60
C LEU A 717 -44.46 -29.61 -7.72
N ALA A 718 -43.59 -30.06 -8.63
CA ALA A 718 -43.96 -30.96 -9.71
C ALA A 718 -44.44 -32.33 -9.19
N VAL A 719 -43.74 -32.89 -8.20
CA VAL A 719 -44.12 -34.14 -7.52
C VAL A 719 -45.45 -33.99 -6.78
N GLN A 720 -45.69 -32.86 -6.11
CA GLN A 720 -46.96 -32.57 -5.42
C GLN A 720 -48.14 -32.34 -6.39
N SER A 721 -47.88 -31.91 -7.63
CA SER A 721 -48.91 -31.75 -8.66
C SER A 721 -49.16 -33.01 -9.50
N SER A 722 -48.38 -34.07 -9.29
CA SER A 722 -48.50 -35.36 -9.98
C SER A 722 -49.21 -36.43 -9.12
N GLU A 723 -49.53 -36.09 -7.87
CA GLU A 723 -50.47 -36.77 -6.97
C GLU A 723 -51.89 -36.22 -7.21
#